data_AF-A0A9P6V0J5-F1
#
_entry.id   AF-A0A9P6V0J5-F1
#
_cell.length_a   1.000
_cell.length_b   1.000
_cell.length_c   1.000
_cell.angle_alpha   90.00
_cell.angle_beta   90.00
_cell.angle_gamma   90.00
#
_symmetry.space_group_name_H-M   'P 1'
#
loop_
_entity.id
_entity.type
_entity.pdbx_description
1 polymer ?
#
loop_
_entity_poly.entity_id
_entity_poly.type
_entity_poly.pdbx_seq_one_letter_code
_entity_poly.pdbx_strand_id
1 'polypeptide(L)'
;MKIVDKIAQKSAEGKPFYSFEYFPPKTTQGLSNLFDRIGRMKTLSPLFITCTWGAGGSTFEKTTELSAVAQTIHGLETCMHLTCTNMDRGKVDDALAEAKSAGIQNILALRGDPPRGQEYWTQADDTFVHAIDLVRYIRQQHGDYFCIGVAGYPEGHMDSPDLSNEEEILFLKAKVDAGADFVLTQLFYDVEGFLVWEKQCRSLGIVCPIIPGIMPIQSYNGFRRITNLAKIRIPAAVAAALEPIKSDDQKVKDYGVELASMTIERLMYAGITGFHICTLNLEKSVRLILERVGFVLPAASAQMQMQQLVVHNEPTHVDINMSTPGLAAAAAAAATATTIAMSDADGAESQLDSILWKASGDLTGRSESWDDFPNGRWGDARSPAFGDLDGYGASLKVEPRLALEMWKRPKSKEDITQLFVEFIQGKIPLLPWSEGSPLPETEAIQSRLVACNRHGLWTVGSQPAVDGKPSTDPQVGWGPKGGRVYQKAFLELFVGPDEVAAMVDKLRTASPWITFFAASRDGDVVTNTTGDVYIEQEKIAELKKICGKTKDAAPSTAHAESKSEETPICETPFTKQDDALVEGANAVTWGVFPDKEIIQPTVIEKVSFLAWRDEAFEIWRDWEHLYPKGSDSQRLLHQIGHDYWLLNVVHNDFRNEDGIWEVVLS
;
A
#
# COMPACT_ATOMS: atom_id res chain seq x y z
N MET A 1 13.41 -25.72 -1.84
CA MET A 1 14.88 -25.87 -1.64
C MET A 1 15.29 -24.93 -0.51
N LYS A 2 16.22 -25.31 0.36
CA LYS A 2 16.62 -24.40 1.43
C LYS A 2 17.33 -23.17 0.87
N ILE A 3 16.98 -21.98 1.36
CA ILE A 3 17.57 -20.72 0.94
C ILE A 3 19.09 -20.71 1.12
N VAL A 4 19.60 -21.24 2.23
CA VAL A 4 21.05 -21.27 2.49
C VAL A 4 21.83 -22.08 1.47
N ASP A 5 21.26 -23.15 0.91
CA ASP A 5 21.90 -23.93 -0.16
C ASP A 5 22.01 -23.09 -1.44
N LYS A 6 20.94 -22.35 -1.76
CA LYS A 6 20.91 -21.43 -2.92
C LYS A 6 21.89 -20.27 -2.74
N ILE A 7 22.00 -19.73 -1.52
CA ILE A 7 22.97 -18.67 -1.20
C ILE A 7 24.40 -19.20 -1.33
N ALA A 8 24.69 -20.40 -0.82
CA ALA A 8 26.00 -21.03 -0.94
C ALA A 8 26.38 -21.24 -2.42
N GLN A 9 25.42 -21.69 -3.25
CA GLN A 9 25.62 -21.82 -4.70
C GLN A 9 25.96 -20.47 -5.35
N LYS A 10 25.19 -19.41 -5.08
CA LYS A 10 25.45 -18.07 -5.64
C LYS A 10 26.79 -17.49 -5.20
N SER A 11 27.14 -17.71 -3.94
CA SER A 11 28.42 -17.29 -3.36
C SER A 11 29.58 -18.00 -4.05
N ALA A 12 29.46 -19.31 -4.32
CA ALA A 12 30.48 -20.08 -5.04
C ALA A 12 30.64 -19.62 -6.50
N GLU A 13 29.57 -19.13 -7.13
CA GLU A 13 29.61 -18.52 -8.47
C GLU A 13 30.19 -17.10 -8.49
N GLY A 14 30.41 -16.48 -7.31
CA GLY A 14 30.83 -15.07 -7.21
C GLY A 14 29.76 -14.10 -7.72
N LYS A 15 28.49 -14.50 -7.74
CA LYS A 15 27.39 -13.69 -8.28
C LYS A 15 26.54 -13.10 -7.15
N PRO A 16 26.14 -11.82 -7.26
CA PRO A 16 25.18 -11.26 -6.33
C PRO A 16 23.81 -11.94 -6.48
N PHE A 17 23.00 -11.84 -5.44
CA PHE A 17 21.62 -12.31 -5.46
C PHE A 17 20.69 -11.30 -4.77
N TYR A 18 19.41 -11.41 -5.08
CA TYR A 18 18.37 -10.59 -4.46
C TYR A 18 17.11 -11.42 -4.23
N SER A 19 16.25 -10.91 -3.36
CA SER A 19 14.97 -11.49 -2.99
C SER A 19 13.93 -10.38 -2.82
N PHE A 20 12.65 -10.76 -2.84
CA PHE A 20 11.53 -9.82 -2.76
C PHE A 20 10.62 -10.15 -1.58
N GLU A 21 10.16 -9.14 -0.85
CA GLU A 21 9.10 -9.28 0.15
C GLU A 21 7.76 -8.79 -0.38
N TYR A 22 6.71 -9.56 -0.11
CA TYR A 22 5.32 -9.20 -0.39
C TYR A 22 4.46 -9.34 0.86
N PHE A 23 3.38 -8.57 0.93
CA PHE A 23 2.38 -8.66 1.99
C PHE A 23 1.00 -9.05 1.44
N PRO A 24 0.21 -9.86 2.18
CA PRO A 24 -1.10 -10.28 1.74
C PRO A 24 -2.06 -9.08 1.64
N PRO A 25 -2.66 -8.82 0.47
CA PRO A 25 -3.59 -7.72 0.29
C PRO A 25 -4.88 -7.91 1.12
N LYS A 26 -5.56 -6.80 1.42
CA LYS A 26 -6.80 -6.84 2.20
C LYS A 26 -7.98 -7.39 1.39
N THR A 27 -8.01 -7.14 0.08
CA THR A 27 -9.11 -7.51 -0.82
C THR A 27 -8.74 -8.68 -1.73
N THR A 28 -9.75 -9.43 -2.17
CA THR A 28 -9.58 -10.54 -3.13
C THR A 28 -9.01 -10.07 -4.47
N GLN A 29 -9.45 -8.90 -4.96
CA GLN A 29 -8.90 -8.31 -6.18
C GLN A 29 -7.43 -7.93 -6.01
N GLY A 30 -7.06 -7.31 -4.89
CA GLY A 30 -5.67 -6.99 -4.57
C GLY A 30 -4.79 -8.24 -4.56
N LEU A 31 -5.28 -9.34 -4.01
CA LEU A 31 -4.59 -10.64 -4.01
C LEU A 31 -4.39 -11.18 -5.43
N SER A 32 -5.42 -11.10 -6.30
CA SER A 32 -5.30 -11.47 -7.71
C SER A 32 -4.24 -10.64 -8.44
N ASN A 33 -4.23 -9.31 -8.24
CA ASN A 33 -3.24 -8.43 -8.87
C ASN A 33 -1.82 -8.74 -8.38
N LEU A 34 -1.69 -9.09 -7.11
CA LEU A 34 -0.41 -9.48 -6.52
C LEU A 34 0.10 -10.78 -7.16
N PHE A 35 -0.76 -11.78 -7.39
CA PHE A 35 -0.36 -13.00 -8.10
C PHE A 35 0.12 -12.70 -9.53
N ASP A 36 -0.59 -11.86 -10.28
CA ASP A 36 -0.15 -11.45 -11.62
C ASP A 36 1.22 -10.74 -11.57
N ARG A 37 1.43 -9.90 -10.54
CA ARG A 37 2.71 -9.21 -10.33
C ARG A 37 3.83 -10.17 -9.97
N ILE A 38 3.59 -11.12 -9.07
CA ILE A 38 4.54 -12.18 -8.75
C ILE A 38 4.91 -12.94 -10.01
N GLY A 39 3.95 -13.21 -10.90
CA GLY A 39 4.18 -13.78 -12.22
C GLY A 39 5.15 -12.96 -13.09
N ARG A 40 5.00 -11.63 -13.14
CA ARG A 40 5.92 -10.74 -13.88
C ARG A 40 7.28 -10.60 -13.19
N MET A 41 7.29 -10.36 -11.88
CA MET A 41 8.52 -10.18 -11.09
C MET A 41 9.34 -11.47 -10.98
N LYS A 42 8.74 -12.65 -11.15
CA LYS A 42 9.45 -13.91 -11.32
C LYS A 42 10.47 -13.85 -12.48
N THR A 43 10.17 -13.12 -13.55
CA THR A 43 11.09 -12.97 -14.69
C THR A 43 12.37 -12.21 -14.32
N LEU A 44 12.31 -11.41 -13.25
CA LEU A 44 13.47 -10.78 -12.65
C LEU A 44 14.33 -11.78 -11.87
N SER A 45 13.99 -13.08 -11.84
CA SER A 45 14.81 -14.16 -11.28
C SER A 45 15.28 -13.95 -9.82
N PRO A 46 14.40 -13.57 -8.87
CA PRO A 46 14.78 -13.50 -7.47
C PRO A 46 15.21 -14.89 -6.95
N LEU A 47 16.18 -14.92 -6.02
CA LEU A 47 16.66 -16.17 -5.42
C LEU A 47 15.56 -16.86 -4.59
N PHE A 48 14.78 -16.05 -3.88
CA PHE A 48 13.60 -16.42 -3.10
C PHE A 48 12.69 -15.21 -2.92
N ILE A 49 11.48 -15.43 -2.41
CA ILE A 49 10.58 -14.39 -1.94
C ILE A 49 10.22 -14.61 -0.47
N THR A 50 9.81 -13.56 0.22
CA THR A 50 9.18 -13.64 1.54
C THR A 50 7.72 -13.19 1.47
N CYS A 51 6.87 -13.81 2.29
CA CYS A 51 5.47 -13.44 2.47
C CYS A 51 5.25 -13.04 3.92
N THR A 52 4.88 -11.78 4.16
CA THR A 52 4.76 -11.23 5.52
C THR A 52 3.58 -11.81 6.28
N TRP A 53 3.71 -11.85 7.61
CA TRP A 53 2.68 -12.30 8.54
C TRP A 53 2.20 -11.12 9.39
N GLY A 54 0.88 -10.87 9.40
CA GLY A 54 0.26 -9.75 10.08
C GLY A 54 0.35 -9.83 11.60
N ALA A 55 0.33 -8.66 12.25
CA ALA A 55 0.42 -8.55 13.70
C ALA A 55 -0.60 -9.44 14.41
N GLY A 56 -0.16 -10.15 15.45
CA GLY A 56 -1.01 -11.07 16.22
C GLY A 56 -1.66 -12.20 15.41
N GLY A 57 -1.14 -12.56 14.24
CA GLY A 57 -1.70 -13.63 13.40
C GLY A 57 -2.89 -13.22 12.53
N SER A 58 -3.16 -11.92 12.39
CA SER A 58 -4.35 -11.41 11.69
C SER A 58 -4.46 -11.81 10.22
N THR A 59 -3.36 -12.24 9.59
CA THR A 59 -3.33 -12.65 8.18
C THR A 59 -2.97 -14.12 8.00
N PHE A 60 -3.15 -14.97 9.01
CA PHE A 60 -2.85 -16.41 8.97
C PHE A 60 -3.23 -17.04 7.62
N GLU A 61 -4.53 -17.04 7.31
CA GLU A 61 -5.09 -17.71 6.11
C GLU A 61 -4.55 -17.09 4.82
N LYS A 62 -4.49 -15.76 4.75
CA LYS A 62 -4.02 -15.05 3.54
C LYS A 62 -2.52 -15.26 3.30
N THR A 63 -1.73 -15.40 4.36
CA THR A 63 -0.28 -15.58 4.26
C THR A 63 0.05 -16.99 3.83
N THR A 64 -0.65 -17.99 4.39
CA THR A 64 -0.48 -19.40 3.98
C THR A 64 -0.93 -19.60 2.54
N GLU A 65 -2.06 -19.02 2.13
CA GLU A 65 -2.55 -19.04 0.73
C GLU A 65 -1.54 -18.38 -0.23
N LEU A 66 -1.12 -17.14 0.03
CA LEU A 66 -0.16 -16.41 -0.81
C LEU A 66 1.14 -17.21 -0.97
N SER A 67 1.65 -17.77 0.13
CA SER A 67 2.89 -18.54 0.13
C SER A 67 2.75 -19.85 -0.65
N ALA A 68 1.65 -20.57 -0.47
CA ALA A 68 1.38 -21.81 -1.17
C ALA A 68 1.25 -21.59 -2.68
N VAL A 69 0.54 -20.54 -3.12
CA VAL A 69 0.39 -20.21 -4.54
C VAL A 69 1.73 -19.80 -5.15
N ALA A 70 2.53 -18.97 -4.46
CA ALA A 70 3.85 -18.58 -4.95
C ALA A 70 4.79 -19.80 -5.13
N GLN A 71 4.75 -20.75 -4.19
CA GLN A 71 5.55 -21.97 -4.25
C GLN A 71 5.07 -22.94 -5.33
N THR A 72 3.77 -23.22 -5.39
CA THR A 72 3.21 -24.32 -6.20
C THR A 72 2.87 -23.89 -7.63
N ILE A 73 2.31 -22.70 -7.82
CA ILE A 73 1.87 -22.20 -9.13
C ILE A 73 2.99 -21.43 -9.81
N HIS A 74 3.61 -20.49 -9.09
CA HIS A 74 4.69 -19.68 -9.67
C HIS A 74 6.06 -20.37 -9.60
N GLY A 75 6.23 -21.43 -8.81
CA GLY A 75 7.50 -22.15 -8.69
C GLY A 75 8.62 -21.27 -8.12
N LEU A 76 8.27 -20.27 -7.31
CA LEU A 76 9.22 -19.42 -6.61
C LEU A 76 9.61 -20.07 -5.29
N GLU A 77 10.88 -20.00 -4.94
CA GLU A 77 11.31 -20.42 -3.61
C GLU A 77 10.73 -19.44 -2.58
N THR A 78 9.87 -19.95 -1.71
CA THR A 78 9.08 -19.11 -0.82
C THR A 78 9.55 -19.27 0.62
N CYS A 79 9.65 -18.14 1.34
CA CYS A 79 9.90 -18.06 2.76
C CYS A 79 8.70 -17.44 3.47
N MET A 80 8.00 -18.26 4.25
CA MET A 80 6.80 -17.82 4.95
C MET A 80 7.19 -17.21 6.30
N HIS A 81 6.73 -15.99 6.59
CA HIS A 81 6.89 -15.42 7.94
C HIS A 81 5.98 -16.18 8.92
N LEU A 82 6.44 -16.34 10.15
CA LEU A 82 5.65 -16.96 11.21
C LEU A 82 5.97 -16.29 12.55
N THR A 83 4.95 -15.78 13.23
CA THR A 83 5.10 -15.04 14.49
C THR A 83 4.65 -15.84 15.71
N CYS A 84 5.26 -15.60 16.87
CA CYS A 84 4.83 -16.14 18.18
C CYS A 84 3.57 -15.45 18.76
N THR A 85 3.40 -14.16 18.49
CA THR A 85 2.38 -13.35 19.16
C THR A 85 0.95 -13.76 18.78
N ASN A 86 0.12 -14.07 19.79
CA ASN A 86 -1.29 -14.49 19.64
C ASN A 86 -1.48 -15.80 18.84
N MET A 87 -0.44 -16.63 18.84
CA MET A 87 -0.44 -17.96 18.21
C MET A 87 -0.30 -19.01 19.31
N ASP A 88 -1.32 -19.83 19.48
CA ASP A 88 -1.21 -21.05 20.28
C ASP A 88 -0.44 -22.13 19.50
N ARG A 89 0.03 -23.15 20.22
CA ARG A 89 0.74 -24.28 19.61
C ARG A 89 -0.01 -24.95 18.46
N GLY A 90 -1.32 -25.10 18.56
CA GLY A 90 -2.11 -25.71 17.49
C GLY A 90 -2.01 -24.92 16.19
N LYS A 91 -2.17 -23.59 16.25
CA LYS A 91 -2.03 -22.73 15.07
C LYS A 91 -0.62 -22.73 14.48
N VAL A 92 0.41 -22.81 15.32
CA VAL A 92 1.80 -22.94 14.85
C VAL A 92 1.99 -24.27 14.11
N ASP A 93 1.46 -25.36 14.66
CA ASP A 93 1.52 -26.69 14.05
C ASP A 93 0.77 -26.73 12.70
N ASP A 94 -0.42 -26.13 12.65
CA ASP A 94 -1.23 -26.04 11.42
C ASP A 94 -0.50 -25.24 10.33
N ALA A 95 0.06 -24.07 10.65
CA ALA A 95 0.84 -23.27 9.71
C ALA A 95 2.05 -24.03 9.15
N LEU A 96 2.79 -24.75 10.01
CA LEU A 96 3.96 -25.53 9.59
C LEU A 96 3.55 -26.75 8.76
N ALA A 97 2.42 -27.38 9.07
CA ALA A 97 1.87 -28.48 8.30
C ALA A 97 1.42 -28.01 6.90
N GLU A 98 0.71 -26.88 6.82
CA GLU A 98 0.31 -26.26 5.55
C GLU A 98 1.55 -25.90 4.71
N ALA A 99 2.54 -25.21 5.28
CA ALA A 99 3.78 -24.88 4.59
C ALA A 99 4.47 -26.13 4.03
N LYS A 100 4.61 -27.18 4.84
CA LYS A 100 5.21 -28.45 4.45
C LYS A 100 4.42 -29.14 3.33
N SER A 101 3.08 -29.12 3.39
CA SER A 101 2.22 -29.72 2.36
C SER A 101 2.30 -28.98 1.01
N ALA A 102 2.53 -27.67 1.04
CA ALA A 102 2.80 -26.85 -0.15
C ALA A 102 4.23 -27.01 -0.68
N GLY A 103 5.09 -27.77 0.02
CA GLY A 103 6.50 -27.97 -0.33
C GLY A 103 7.41 -26.81 0.07
N ILE A 104 6.93 -25.88 0.90
CA ILE A 104 7.73 -24.77 1.42
C ILE A 104 8.73 -25.33 2.43
N GLN A 105 9.99 -24.97 2.24
CA GLN A 105 11.09 -25.39 3.12
C GLN A 105 11.71 -24.22 3.88
N ASN A 106 11.15 -23.01 3.82
CA ASN A 106 11.78 -21.85 4.43
C ASN A 106 10.78 -21.08 5.31
N ILE A 107 11.15 -20.85 6.56
CA ILE A 107 10.33 -20.13 7.54
C ILE A 107 11.15 -18.99 8.12
N LEU A 108 10.58 -17.78 8.16
CA LEU A 108 11.16 -16.66 8.91
C LEU A 108 10.50 -16.63 10.31
N ALA A 109 11.24 -17.08 11.33
CA ALA A 109 10.75 -17.15 12.70
C ALA A 109 10.87 -15.78 13.38
N LEU A 110 9.72 -15.24 13.78
CA LEU A 110 9.57 -13.89 14.34
C LEU A 110 8.84 -13.93 15.67
N ARG A 111 9.06 -12.93 16.52
CA ARG A 111 8.21 -12.73 17.71
C ARG A 111 6.83 -12.22 17.30
N GLY A 112 6.80 -11.27 16.38
CA GLY A 112 5.61 -10.48 16.05
C GLY A 112 5.44 -9.29 16.99
N ASP A 113 4.65 -8.33 16.52
CA ASP A 113 4.23 -7.15 17.29
C ASP A 113 2.95 -7.46 18.08
N PRO A 114 2.76 -6.81 19.25
CA PRO A 114 1.52 -6.95 20.01
C PRO A 114 0.29 -6.54 19.17
N PRO A 115 -0.89 -7.11 19.46
CA PRO A 115 -2.14 -6.67 18.82
C PRO A 115 -2.36 -5.17 19.03
N ARG A 116 -2.86 -4.48 18.00
CA ARG A 116 -3.02 -3.02 18.03
C ARG A 116 -3.98 -2.56 19.14
N GLY A 117 -3.68 -1.41 19.74
CA GLY A 117 -4.50 -0.77 20.76
C GLY A 117 -4.36 -1.37 22.17
N GLN A 118 -3.48 -2.35 22.38
CA GLN A 118 -3.17 -2.87 23.70
C GLN A 118 -1.71 -2.56 24.06
N GLU A 119 -1.51 -1.77 25.13
CA GLU A 119 -0.16 -1.54 25.71
C GLU A 119 0.40 -2.81 26.37
N TYR A 120 -0.47 -3.79 26.67
CA TYR A 120 -0.12 -5.02 27.37
C TYR A 120 -0.56 -6.24 26.57
N TRP A 121 0.41 -7.07 26.19
CA TRP A 121 0.18 -8.38 25.59
C TRP A 121 -0.19 -9.40 26.68
N THR A 122 -1.37 -10.04 26.53
CA THR A 122 -1.67 -11.28 27.25
C THR A 122 -1.21 -12.47 26.43
N GLN A 123 -0.32 -13.25 27.03
CA GLN A 123 0.23 -14.47 26.46
C GLN A 123 -0.89 -15.47 26.11
N ALA A 124 -0.97 -15.85 24.84
CA ALA A 124 -1.91 -16.87 24.39
C ALA A 124 -1.43 -18.29 24.75
N ASP A 125 -0.12 -18.48 24.80
CA ASP A 125 0.54 -19.76 25.09
C ASP A 125 1.88 -19.50 25.79
N ASP A 126 2.11 -20.15 26.94
CA ASP A 126 3.34 -20.02 27.74
C ASP A 126 4.62 -20.44 26.99
N THR A 127 4.47 -21.14 25.85
CA THR A 127 5.57 -21.72 25.07
C THR A 127 6.27 -20.72 24.16
N PHE A 128 5.56 -19.73 23.59
CA PHE A 128 6.10 -18.85 22.53
C PHE A 128 6.19 -17.40 22.99
N VAL A 129 7.27 -17.06 23.71
CA VAL A 129 7.51 -15.69 24.20
C VAL A 129 8.38 -14.90 23.22
N HIS A 130 9.42 -15.55 22.71
CA HIS A 130 10.43 -14.95 21.86
C HIS A 130 10.63 -15.76 20.57
N ALA A 131 11.17 -15.12 19.53
CA ALA A 131 11.46 -15.79 18.26
C ALA A 131 12.35 -17.04 18.42
N ILE A 132 13.25 -17.05 19.42
CA ILE A 132 14.10 -18.22 19.73
C ILE A 132 13.29 -19.46 20.12
N ASP A 133 12.13 -19.28 20.75
CA ASP A 133 11.26 -20.38 21.16
C ASP A 133 10.67 -21.06 19.93
N LEU A 134 10.27 -20.27 18.93
CA LEU A 134 9.81 -20.79 17.65
C LEU A 134 10.93 -21.50 16.88
N VAL A 135 12.16 -20.97 16.89
CA VAL A 135 13.32 -21.65 16.29
C VAL A 135 13.52 -23.03 16.92
N ARG A 136 13.58 -23.10 18.26
CA ARG A 136 13.76 -24.36 19.01
C ARG A 136 12.61 -25.33 18.73
N TYR A 137 11.38 -24.81 18.72
CA TYR A 137 10.19 -25.62 18.48
C TYR A 137 10.20 -26.24 17.09
N ILE A 138 10.44 -25.45 16.03
CA ILE A 138 10.50 -25.93 14.66
C ILE A 138 11.60 -27.00 14.53
N ARG A 139 12.79 -26.77 15.11
CA ARG A 139 13.89 -27.74 15.13
C ARG A 139 13.50 -29.03 15.85
N GLN A 140 12.81 -28.94 16.98
CA GLN A 140 12.36 -30.10 17.74
C GLN A 140 11.33 -30.94 16.98
N GLN A 141 10.34 -30.31 16.35
CA GLN A 141 9.23 -31.01 15.70
C GLN A 141 9.54 -31.46 14.27
N HIS A 142 10.32 -30.66 13.52
CA HIS A 142 10.55 -30.87 12.10
C HIS A 142 12.02 -31.16 11.74
N GLY A 143 12.91 -31.17 12.73
CA GLY A 143 14.34 -31.42 12.54
C GLY A 143 14.94 -30.44 11.54
N ASP A 144 15.59 -31.01 10.52
CA ASP A 144 16.27 -30.27 9.46
C ASP A 144 15.40 -30.08 8.20
N TYR A 145 14.07 -30.30 8.27
CA TYR A 145 13.22 -30.08 7.10
C TYR A 145 13.18 -28.61 6.66
N PHE A 146 13.02 -27.70 7.61
CA PHE A 146 12.94 -26.25 7.34
C PHE A 146 14.31 -25.58 7.42
N CYS A 147 14.58 -24.69 6.48
CA CYS A 147 15.53 -23.60 6.59
C CYS A 147 14.89 -22.47 7.41
N ILE A 148 15.52 -22.04 8.50
CA ILE A 148 14.94 -21.06 9.44
C ILE A 148 15.70 -19.75 9.35
N GLY A 149 15.04 -18.68 8.93
CA GLY A 149 15.54 -17.32 9.05
C GLY A 149 15.13 -16.69 10.38
N VAL A 150 15.90 -15.70 10.84
CA VAL A 150 15.50 -14.81 11.95
C VAL A 150 15.79 -13.35 11.64
N ALA A 151 15.02 -12.44 12.26
CA ALA A 151 15.25 -11.01 12.12
C ALA A 151 16.51 -10.54 12.88
N GLY A 152 17.29 -9.64 12.27
CA GLY A 152 18.38 -8.89 12.89
C GLY A 152 18.13 -7.37 12.83
N TYR A 153 18.60 -6.61 13.81
CA TYR A 153 18.32 -5.18 13.93
C TYR A 153 19.62 -4.38 13.98
N PRO A 154 20.08 -3.81 12.85
CA PRO A 154 21.35 -3.08 12.79
C PRO A 154 21.45 -1.87 13.73
N GLU A 155 20.29 -1.30 14.09
CA GLU A 155 20.17 -0.08 14.91
C GLU A 155 19.57 -0.34 16.29
N GLY A 156 19.41 -1.60 16.67
CA GLY A 156 18.75 -2.02 17.92
C GLY A 156 17.25 -2.28 17.76
N HIS A 157 16.67 -3.01 18.71
CA HIS A 157 15.25 -3.32 18.78
C HIS A 157 14.50 -2.28 19.63
N MET A 158 13.37 -1.77 19.12
CA MET A 158 12.62 -0.69 19.77
C MET A 158 12.14 -0.98 21.20
N ASP A 159 11.83 -2.24 21.51
CA ASP A 159 11.41 -2.68 22.86
C ASP A 159 12.57 -2.87 23.84
N SER A 160 13.81 -2.55 23.44
CA SER A 160 15.00 -2.76 24.27
C SER A 160 15.95 -1.55 24.23
N PRO A 161 15.45 -0.31 24.46
CA PRO A 161 16.24 0.91 24.27
C PRO A 161 17.42 1.05 25.22
N ASP A 162 17.41 0.33 26.34
CA ASP A 162 18.46 0.39 27.37
C ASP A 162 19.57 -0.65 27.17
N LEU A 163 19.42 -1.57 26.20
CA LEU A 163 20.44 -2.57 25.90
C LEU A 163 21.57 -1.98 25.07
N SER A 164 22.80 -2.43 25.34
CA SER A 164 23.91 -2.17 24.45
C SER A 164 23.77 -2.96 23.14
N ASN A 165 24.37 -2.45 22.06
CA ASN A 165 24.43 -3.16 20.78
C ASN A 165 25.02 -4.57 20.92
N GLU A 166 25.99 -4.77 21.82
CA GLU A 166 26.60 -6.08 22.06
C GLU A 166 25.58 -7.07 22.66
N GLU A 167 24.81 -6.64 23.67
CA GLU A 167 23.76 -7.47 24.28
C GLU A 167 22.66 -7.86 23.27
N GLU A 168 22.26 -6.93 22.41
CA GLU A 168 21.32 -7.22 21.33
C GLU A 168 21.85 -8.26 20.33
N ILE A 169 23.12 -8.12 19.92
CA ILE A 169 23.75 -9.10 19.03
C ILE A 169 23.89 -10.45 19.74
N LEU A 170 24.08 -10.50 21.06
CA LEU A 170 24.09 -11.76 21.81
C LEU A 170 22.72 -12.47 21.79
N PHE A 171 21.61 -11.74 21.81
CA PHE A 171 20.28 -12.35 21.59
C PHE A 171 20.10 -12.85 20.15
N LEU A 172 20.61 -12.11 19.15
CA LEU A 172 20.64 -12.60 17.78
C LEU A 172 21.48 -13.88 17.66
N LYS A 173 22.66 -13.90 18.28
CA LYS A 173 23.52 -15.08 18.35
C LYS A 173 22.81 -16.25 19.02
N ALA A 174 22.09 -16.04 20.11
CA ALA A 174 21.33 -17.09 20.77
C ALA A 174 20.27 -17.72 19.85
N LYS A 175 19.61 -16.92 18.99
CA LYS A 175 18.70 -17.43 17.96
C LYS A 175 19.41 -18.25 16.89
N VAL A 176 20.58 -17.81 16.44
CA VAL A 176 21.43 -18.55 15.49
C VAL A 176 21.91 -19.86 16.10
N ASP A 177 22.46 -19.84 17.32
CA ASP A 177 22.94 -21.01 18.04
C ASP A 177 21.80 -22.01 18.36
N ALA A 178 20.56 -21.54 18.49
CA ALA A 178 19.38 -22.39 18.63
C ALA A 178 18.98 -23.12 17.33
N GLY A 179 19.57 -22.75 16.20
CA GLY A 179 19.40 -23.42 14.91
C GLY A 179 18.83 -22.56 13.80
N ALA A 180 18.93 -21.23 13.85
CA ALA A 180 18.62 -20.39 12.69
C ALA A 180 19.75 -20.45 11.64
N ASP A 181 19.39 -20.51 10.36
CA ASP A 181 20.29 -20.73 9.23
C ASP A 181 20.73 -19.44 8.53
N PHE A 182 19.96 -18.36 8.65
CA PHE A 182 20.31 -17.05 8.12
C PHE A 182 19.65 -15.91 8.91
N VAL A 183 20.17 -14.71 8.75
CA VAL A 183 19.63 -13.47 9.32
C VAL A 183 19.13 -12.59 8.18
N LEU A 184 17.92 -12.07 8.32
CA LEU A 184 17.35 -11.05 7.45
C LEU A 184 17.21 -9.78 8.30
N THR A 185 17.80 -8.66 7.87
CA THR A 185 17.82 -7.47 8.72
C THR A 185 16.56 -6.62 8.57
N GLN A 186 16.19 -5.93 9.64
CA GLN A 186 15.37 -4.74 9.57
C GLN A 186 15.98 -3.74 8.58
N LEU A 187 15.13 -2.95 7.95
CA LEU A 187 15.53 -1.90 7.02
C LEU A 187 16.36 -0.81 7.72
N PHE A 188 17.28 -0.19 6.98
CA PHE A 188 18.18 0.85 7.47
C PHE A 188 18.50 1.84 6.35
N TYR A 189 18.90 3.05 6.73
CA TYR A 189 19.37 4.07 5.77
C TYR A 189 20.79 4.55 6.08
N ASP A 190 21.33 4.20 7.26
CA ASP A 190 22.74 4.41 7.62
C ASP A 190 23.59 3.19 7.24
N VAL A 191 24.15 3.22 6.03
CA VAL A 191 24.99 2.14 5.50
C VAL A 191 26.23 1.90 6.35
N GLU A 192 26.85 2.96 6.90
CA GLU A 192 28.04 2.81 7.73
C GLU A 192 27.70 2.16 9.07
N GLY A 193 26.56 2.55 9.66
CA GLY A 193 26.01 1.90 10.84
C GLY A 193 25.80 0.40 10.63
N PHE A 194 25.20 0.01 9.50
CA PHE A 194 25.04 -1.41 9.14
C PHE A 194 26.38 -2.15 9.01
N LEU A 195 27.37 -1.57 8.33
CA LEU A 195 28.68 -2.23 8.13
C LEU A 195 29.44 -2.43 9.46
N VAL A 196 29.33 -1.46 10.38
CA VAL A 196 29.88 -1.61 11.73
C VAL A 196 29.17 -2.73 12.49
N TRP A 197 27.84 -2.77 12.42
CA TRP A 197 27.03 -3.80 13.06
C TRP A 197 27.32 -5.21 12.51
N GLU A 198 27.42 -5.36 11.18
CA GLU A 198 27.75 -6.63 10.52
C GLU A 198 29.09 -7.16 11.00
N LYS A 199 30.12 -6.30 11.05
CA LYS A 199 31.45 -6.66 11.55
C LYS A 199 31.42 -7.08 13.02
N GLN A 200 30.60 -6.43 13.85
CA GLN A 200 30.39 -6.83 15.24
C GLN A 200 29.73 -8.21 15.33
N CYS A 201 28.69 -8.49 14.54
CA CYS A 201 28.09 -9.81 14.44
C CYS A 201 29.12 -10.90 14.08
N ARG A 202 30.01 -10.63 13.11
CA ARG A 202 31.11 -11.54 12.76
C ARG A 202 32.08 -11.75 13.92
N SER A 203 32.47 -10.69 14.62
CA SER A 203 33.39 -10.78 15.77
C SER A 203 32.83 -11.60 16.94
N LEU A 204 31.50 -11.63 17.09
CA LEU A 204 30.80 -12.43 18.10
C LEU A 204 30.47 -13.85 17.62
N GLY A 205 30.90 -14.25 16.43
CA GLY A 205 30.79 -15.62 15.92
C GLY A 205 29.50 -15.93 15.18
N ILE A 206 28.75 -14.93 14.72
CA ILE A 206 27.63 -15.16 13.79
C ILE A 206 28.20 -15.37 12.39
N VAL A 207 28.20 -16.62 11.93
CA VAL A 207 28.81 -17.03 10.63
C VAL A 207 27.79 -17.33 9.53
N CYS A 208 26.50 -17.41 9.87
CA CYS A 208 25.44 -17.60 8.88
C CYS A 208 25.29 -16.36 7.97
N PRO A 209 24.66 -16.49 6.78
CA PRO A 209 24.40 -15.35 5.92
C PRO A 209 23.59 -14.26 6.64
N ILE A 210 24.01 -13.00 6.48
CA ILE A 210 23.28 -11.82 6.96
C ILE A 210 22.86 -11.05 5.72
N ILE A 211 21.55 -10.93 5.49
CA ILE A 211 20.97 -10.35 4.28
C ILE A 211 20.38 -8.98 4.64
N PRO A 212 20.97 -7.86 4.16
CA PRO A 212 20.43 -6.52 4.40
C PRO A 212 19.04 -6.34 3.77
N GLY A 213 18.10 -5.85 4.56
CA GLY A 213 16.79 -5.37 4.12
C GLY A 213 16.88 -3.96 3.51
N ILE A 214 16.43 -3.83 2.26
CA ILE A 214 16.43 -2.59 1.48
C ILE A 214 14.99 -2.23 1.13
N MET A 215 14.52 -1.07 1.58
CA MET A 215 13.19 -0.57 1.24
C MET A 215 13.30 0.70 0.39
N PRO A 216 12.84 0.68 -0.87
CA PRO A 216 12.76 1.88 -1.69
C PRO A 216 11.75 2.87 -1.12
N ILE A 217 12.07 4.17 -1.16
CA ILE A 217 11.13 5.23 -0.76
C ILE A 217 10.12 5.44 -1.87
N GLN A 218 8.83 5.27 -1.56
CA GLN A 218 7.72 5.39 -2.54
C GLN A 218 6.88 6.65 -2.35
N SER A 219 6.81 7.15 -1.12
CA SER A 219 6.14 8.41 -0.77
C SER A 219 6.80 8.99 0.48
N TYR A 220 6.74 10.32 0.63
CA TYR A 220 7.39 10.98 1.76
C TYR A 220 6.71 10.56 3.07
N ASN A 221 5.38 10.58 3.10
CA ASN A 221 4.59 10.25 4.28
C ASN A 221 4.74 8.78 4.68
N GLY A 222 4.66 7.86 3.71
CA GLY A 222 4.86 6.42 3.96
C GLY A 222 6.24 6.12 4.53
N PHE A 223 7.27 6.78 3.98
CA PHE A 223 8.64 6.68 4.50
C PHE A 223 8.76 7.21 5.93
N ARG A 224 8.24 8.40 6.23
CA ARG A 224 8.24 8.96 7.59
C ARG A 224 7.50 8.06 8.58
N ARG A 225 6.38 7.47 8.17
CA ARG A 225 5.59 6.54 9.00
C ARG A 225 6.37 5.29 9.36
N ILE A 226 6.86 4.55 8.36
CA ILE A 226 7.58 3.27 8.59
C ILE A 226 8.82 3.50 9.44
N THR A 227 9.56 4.57 9.17
CA THR A 227 10.80 4.89 9.90
C THR A 227 10.53 5.34 11.34
N ASN A 228 9.44 6.08 11.60
CA ASN A 228 9.03 6.44 12.95
C ASN A 228 8.51 5.25 13.77
N LEU A 229 7.80 4.32 13.11
CA LEU A 229 7.27 3.10 13.72
C LEU A 229 8.41 2.17 14.13
N ALA A 230 9.32 1.88 13.20
CA ALA A 230 10.47 1.00 13.42
C ALA A 230 11.66 1.68 14.12
N LYS A 231 11.54 2.98 14.46
CA LYS A 231 12.58 3.80 15.12
C LYS A 231 13.92 3.82 14.38
N ILE A 232 13.86 3.89 13.05
CA ILE A 232 15.03 3.83 12.17
C ILE A 232 15.65 5.21 12.03
N ARG A 233 16.98 5.27 12.17
CA ARG A 233 17.76 6.50 12.03
C ARG A 233 17.85 6.88 10.56
N ILE A 234 17.42 8.10 10.27
CA ILE A 234 17.52 8.68 8.93
C ILE A 234 18.75 9.60 8.86
N PRO A 235 19.73 9.33 7.98
CA PRO A 235 20.85 10.23 7.79
C PRO A 235 20.38 11.63 7.43
N ALA A 236 21.03 12.66 7.97
CA ALA A 236 20.66 14.05 7.74
C ALA A 236 20.64 14.42 6.25
N ALA A 237 21.53 13.84 5.44
CA ALA A 237 21.56 14.03 4.00
C ALA A 237 20.30 13.51 3.29
N VAL A 238 19.74 12.37 3.75
CA VAL A 238 18.50 11.81 3.20
C VAL A 238 17.31 12.70 3.54
N ALA A 239 17.21 13.15 4.80
CA ALA A 239 16.16 14.08 5.20
C ALA A 239 16.22 15.41 4.44
N ALA A 240 17.42 15.98 4.29
CA ALA A 240 17.62 17.24 3.57
C ALA A 240 17.30 17.13 2.07
N ALA A 241 17.55 15.98 1.45
CA ALA A 241 17.22 15.74 0.04
C ALA A 241 15.71 15.58 -0.20
N LEU A 242 15.00 14.95 0.74
CA LEU A 242 13.55 14.71 0.65
C LEU A 242 12.70 15.94 0.94
N GLU A 243 13.12 16.79 1.90
CA GLU A 243 12.33 17.94 2.34
C GLU A 243 11.84 18.89 1.22
N PRO A 244 12.66 19.29 0.22
CA PRO A 244 12.19 20.15 -0.87
C PRO A 244 11.26 19.45 -1.87
N ILE A 245 11.24 18.12 -1.91
CA ILE A 245 10.45 17.33 -2.87
C ILE A 245 9.27 16.60 -2.20
N LYS A 246 9.04 16.80 -0.90
CA LYS A 246 8.05 16.05 -0.10
C LYS A 246 6.61 16.08 -0.60
N SER A 247 6.27 17.05 -1.45
CA SER A 247 4.92 17.23 -2.04
C SER A 247 4.85 16.79 -3.51
N ASP A 248 5.92 16.21 -4.05
CA ASP A 248 6.00 15.71 -5.42
C ASP A 248 6.32 14.21 -5.40
N ASP A 249 5.27 13.39 -5.47
CA ASP A 249 5.38 11.93 -5.33
C ASP A 249 6.33 11.31 -6.36
N GLN A 250 6.36 11.83 -7.59
CA GLN A 250 7.24 11.30 -8.63
C GLN A 250 8.70 11.57 -8.29
N LYS A 251 9.03 12.79 -7.86
CA LYS A 251 10.40 13.11 -7.43
C LYS A 251 10.83 12.29 -6.22
N VAL A 252 9.91 12.04 -5.28
CA VAL A 252 10.20 11.20 -4.11
C VAL A 252 10.49 9.76 -4.52
N LYS A 253 9.70 9.17 -5.43
CA LYS A 253 9.96 7.83 -5.98
C LYS A 253 11.30 7.75 -6.71
N ASP A 254 11.58 8.74 -7.56
CA ASP A 254 12.84 8.80 -8.31
C ASP A 254 14.05 8.85 -7.37
N TYR A 255 13.98 9.68 -6.33
CA TYR A 255 14.99 9.73 -5.27
C TYR A 255 15.09 8.40 -4.49
N GLY A 256 13.96 7.76 -4.19
CA GLY A 256 13.92 6.47 -3.51
C GLY A 256 14.61 5.35 -4.28
N VAL A 257 14.42 5.30 -5.60
CA VAL A 257 15.14 4.39 -6.51
C VAL A 257 16.63 4.67 -6.48
N GLU A 258 17.03 5.94 -6.60
CA GLU A 258 18.44 6.34 -6.55
C GLU A 258 19.11 5.95 -5.23
N LEU A 259 18.48 6.27 -4.10
CA LEU A 259 19.00 5.98 -2.78
C LEU A 259 19.18 4.47 -2.55
N ALA A 260 18.19 3.66 -2.96
CA ALA A 260 18.26 2.20 -2.83
C ALA A 260 19.36 1.60 -3.71
N SER A 261 19.52 2.07 -4.95
CA SER A 261 20.63 1.64 -5.83
C SER A 261 21.99 2.01 -5.25
N MET A 262 22.18 3.25 -4.79
CA MET A 262 23.42 3.68 -4.15
C MET A 262 23.73 2.87 -2.88
N THR A 263 22.70 2.50 -2.12
CA THR A 263 22.85 1.66 -0.93
C THR A 263 23.37 0.27 -1.31
N ILE A 264 22.76 -0.38 -2.31
CA ILE A 264 23.20 -1.68 -2.82
C ILE A 264 24.65 -1.60 -3.34
N GLU A 265 24.99 -0.60 -4.14
CA GLU A 265 26.33 -0.40 -4.69
C GLU A 265 27.39 -0.25 -3.58
N ARG A 266 27.11 0.54 -2.55
CA ARG A 266 28.01 0.71 -1.39
C ARG A 266 28.20 -0.59 -0.61
N LEU A 267 27.13 -1.35 -0.40
CA LEU A 267 27.20 -2.65 0.26
C LEU A 267 27.98 -3.67 -0.58
N MET A 268 27.80 -3.68 -1.91
CA MET A 268 28.59 -4.49 -2.83
C MET A 268 30.08 -4.15 -2.76
N TYR A 269 30.43 -2.86 -2.71
CA TYR A 269 31.81 -2.42 -2.56
C TYR A 269 32.44 -2.89 -1.23
N ALA A 270 31.62 -3.02 -0.18
CA ALA A 270 32.03 -3.57 1.11
C ALA A 270 32.05 -5.11 1.16
N GLY A 271 31.73 -5.80 0.05
CA GLY A 271 31.77 -7.26 -0.07
C GLY A 271 30.45 -7.97 0.28
N ILE A 272 29.35 -7.24 0.49
CA ILE A 272 28.03 -7.83 0.70
C ILE A 272 27.37 -8.09 -0.66
N THR A 273 26.95 -9.34 -0.91
CA THR A 273 26.49 -9.77 -2.24
C THR A 273 25.03 -10.25 -2.27
N GLY A 274 24.32 -10.20 -1.14
CA GLY A 274 22.92 -10.60 -1.03
C GLY A 274 22.04 -9.45 -0.58
N PHE A 275 20.88 -9.27 -1.19
CA PHE A 275 19.96 -8.16 -0.88
C PHE A 275 18.52 -8.65 -0.73
N HIS A 276 17.80 -8.12 0.26
CA HIS A 276 16.38 -8.38 0.43
C HIS A 276 15.60 -7.10 0.18
N ILE A 277 14.77 -7.06 -0.88
CA ILE A 277 14.07 -5.85 -1.28
C ILE A 277 12.63 -5.90 -0.80
N CYS A 278 12.28 -5.01 0.13
CA CYS A 278 10.90 -4.79 0.57
C CYS A 278 10.14 -4.08 -0.56
N THR A 279 9.34 -4.84 -1.33
CA THR A 279 8.76 -4.33 -2.58
C THR A 279 7.59 -3.38 -2.36
N LEU A 280 6.97 -3.44 -1.19
CA LEU A 280 5.67 -2.83 -0.91
C LEU A 280 4.59 -3.23 -1.94
N ASN A 281 4.68 -4.44 -2.48
CA ASN A 281 3.84 -4.94 -3.58
C ASN A 281 3.94 -4.12 -4.89
N LEU A 282 5.01 -3.35 -5.07
CA LEU A 282 5.28 -2.54 -6.26
C LEU A 282 6.36 -3.17 -7.15
N GLU A 283 6.24 -3.00 -8.47
CA GLU A 283 7.12 -3.66 -9.44
C GLU A 283 8.16 -2.69 -10.02
N LYS A 284 7.72 -1.48 -10.39
CA LYS A 284 8.53 -0.54 -11.17
C LYS A 284 9.78 -0.10 -10.41
N SER A 285 9.64 0.37 -9.17
CA SER A 285 10.79 0.84 -8.38
C SER A 285 11.80 -0.27 -8.17
N VAL A 286 11.34 -1.50 -7.90
CA VAL A 286 12.20 -2.68 -7.76
C VAL A 286 12.94 -2.98 -9.07
N ARG A 287 12.23 -3.01 -10.20
CA ARG A 287 12.84 -3.21 -11.51
C ARG A 287 13.88 -2.14 -11.83
N LEU A 288 13.56 -0.86 -11.61
CA LEU A 288 14.48 0.25 -11.87
C LEU A 288 15.75 0.16 -11.03
N ILE A 289 15.63 -0.25 -9.76
CA ILE A 289 16.77 -0.49 -8.89
C ILE A 289 17.66 -1.59 -9.49
N LEU A 290 17.07 -2.73 -9.86
CA LEU A 290 17.80 -3.86 -10.43
C LEU A 290 18.46 -3.53 -11.78
N GLU A 291 17.79 -2.73 -12.63
CA GLU A 291 18.37 -2.25 -13.88
C GLU A 291 19.57 -1.33 -13.62
N ARG A 292 19.44 -0.42 -12.64
CA ARG A 292 20.49 0.56 -12.31
C ARG A 292 21.75 -0.10 -11.75
N VAL A 293 21.60 -1.09 -10.87
CA VAL A 293 22.73 -1.84 -10.30
C VAL A 293 23.24 -2.95 -11.24
N GLY A 294 22.67 -3.08 -12.44
CA GLY A 294 23.11 -4.04 -13.46
C GLY A 294 22.76 -5.50 -13.18
N PHE A 295 21.80 -5.77 -12.31
CA PHE A 295 21.33 -7.14 -12.01
C PHE A 295 20.39 -7.68 -13.09
N VAL A 296 19.65 -6.81 -13.76
CA VAL A 296 18.78 -7.15 -14.90
C VAL A 296 19.03 -6.20 -16.06
N LEU A 297 18.80 -6.67 -17.29
CA LEU A 297 18.90 -5.82 -18.47
C LEU A 297 17.70 -4.84 -18.54
N PRO A 298 17.91 -3.62 -19.06
CA PRO A 298 16.82 -2.69 -19.35
C PRO A 298 15.72 -3.35 -20.19
N ALA A 299 14.45 -3.07 -19.88
CA ALA A 299 13.29 -3.68 -20.55
C ALA A 299 13.36 -3.64 -22.09
N ALA A 300 13.76 -2.51 -22.67
CA ALA A 300 13.89 -2.33 -24.12
C ALA A 300 14.96 -3.26 -24.72
N SER A 301 16.07 -3.48 -24.01
CA SER A 301 17.16 -4.36 -24.43
C SER A 301 16.78 -5.84 -24.29
N ALA A 302 16.03 -6.19 -23.25
CA ALA A 302 15.53 -7.56 -23.04
C ALA A 302 14.55 -7.99 -24.15
N GLN A 303 13.67 -7.09 -24.62
CA GLN A 303 12.74 -7.35 -25.73
C GLN A 303 13.49 -7.58 -27.06
N MET A 304 14.51 -6.77 -27.37
CA MET A 304 15.34 -6.97 -28.56
C MET A 304 16.11 -8.30 -28.52
N GLN A 305 16.62 -8.70 -27.35
CA GLN A 305 17.37 -9.94 -27.20
C GLN A 305 16.46 -11.18 -27.32
N MET A 306 15.23 -11.13 -26.77
CA MET A 306 14.21 -12.16 -26.98
C MET A 306 13.80 -12.27 -28.45
N GLN A 307 13.61 -11.14 -29.15
CA GLN A 307 13.29 -11.16 -30.58
C GLN A 307 14.45 -11.74 -31.42
N GLN A 308 15.71 -11.45 -31.08
CA GLN A 308 16.87 -12.04 -31.76
C GLN A 308 17.03 -13.55 -31.49
N LEU A 309 16.71 -14.02 -30.28
CA LEU A 309 16.72 -15.45 -29.94
C LEU A 309 15.62 -16.23 -30.66
N VAL A 310 14.45 -15.63 -30.88
CA VAL A 310 13.36 -16.23 -31.66
C VAL A 310 13.71 -16.33 -33.15
N VAL A 311 14.47 -15.37 -33.69
CA VAL A 311 14.93 -15.39 -35.09
C VAL A 311 16.01 -16.47 -35.35
N HIS A 312 16.74 -16.92 -34.32
CA HIS A 312 17.79 -17.93 -34.46
C HIS A 312 17.34 -19.38 -34.18
N ASN A 313 16.13 -19.60 -33.68
CA ASN A 313 15.53 -20.93 -33.52
C ASN A 313 14.38 -21.11 -34.53
N GLU A 314 14.71 -21.31 -35.80
CA GLU A 314 13.74 -21.92 -36.73
C GLU A 314 13.55 -23.42 -36.37
N PRO A 315 12.31 -23.95 -36.44
CA PRO A 315 12.07 -25.36 -36.14
C PRO A 315 12.73 -26.24 -37.21
N THR A 316 13.51 -27.24 -36.79
CA THR A 316 13.88 -28.35 -37.66
C THR A 316 12.61 -29.04 -38.16
N HIS A 317 12.26 -28.80 -39.43
CA HIS A 317 11.12 -29.41 -40.09
C HIS A 317 11.27 -30.94 -40.13
N VAL A 318 10.25 -31.64 -39.64
CA VAL A 318 10.04 -33.07 -39.91
C VAL A 318 9.43 -33.16 -41.31
N ASP A 319 10.15 -33.79 -42.24
CA ASP A 319 9.69 -34.06 -43.60
C ASP A 319 8.49 -35.00 -43.60
N ILE A 320 7.32 -34.49 -43.97
CA ILE A 320 6.21 -35.31 -44.47
C ILE A 320 5.90 -34.86 -45.90
N ASN A 321 6.39 -35.70 -46.81
CA ASN A 321 6.28 -35.61 -48.25
C ASN A 321 4.82 -35.80 -48.70
N MET A 322 4.18 -34.77 -49.28
CA MET A 322 2.99 -34.90 -50.13
C MET A 322 2.99 -33.74 -51.15
N SER A 323 2.66 -34.09 -52.38
CA SER A 323 2.95 -33.42 -53.64
C SER A 323 2.02 -32.27 -54.06
N THR A 324 2.56 -31.44 -54.97
CA THR A 324 1.95 -30.60 -56.04
C THR A 324 1.52 -29.13 -55.73
N PRO A 325 1.57 -28.21 -56.73
CA PRO A 325 2.22 -26.90 -56.60
C PRO A 325 1.30 -25.69 -56.88
N GLY A 326 1.66 -24.50 -56.38
CA GLY A 326 0.97 -23.27 -56.78
C GLY A 326 1.51 -21.96 -56.18
N LEU A 327 2.18 -21.20 -57.05
CA LEU A 327 2.26 -19.73 -57.13
C LEU A 327 2.95 -18.85 -56.04
N ALA A 328 4.03 -18.21 -56.54
CA ALA A 328 4.41 -16.79 -56.42
C ALA A 328 4.87 -16.24 -55.05
N ALA A 329 6.15 -15.93 -54.83
CA ALA A 329 6.95 -14.81 -55.40
C ALA A 329 6.48 -13.42 -54.97
N ALA A 330 7.16 -12.81 -53.98
CA ALA A 330 7.64 -11.42 -54.02
C ALA A 330 8.45 -11.03 -52.76
N ALA A 331 9.55 -10.33 -53.01
CA ALA A 331 10.25 -9.37 -52.14
C ALA A 331 11.24 -9.87 -51.07
N ALA A 332 12.41 -10.31 -51.54
CA ALA A 332 13.69 -10.10 -50.86
C ALA A 332 14.49 -9.04 -51.64
N ALA A 333 14.80 -7.89 -51.02
CA ALA A 333 15.93 -7.01 -51.37
C ALA A 333 15.90 -5.73 -50.53
N ALA A 334 16.78 -5.61 -49.53
CA ALA A 334 17.53 -4.38 -49.19
C ALA A 334 18.34 -4.58 -47.89
N ALA A 335 19.50 -5.20 -47.99
CA ALA A 335 20.53 -5.12 -46.95
C ALA A 335 21.91 -5.27 -47.60
N THR A 336 22.63 -4.18 -47.80
CA THR A 336 24.09 -4.25 -47.98
C THR A 336 24.79 -2.95 -47.56
N ALA A 337 25.74 -3.14 -46.65
CA ALA A 337 27.01 -2.44 -46.42
C ALA A 337 27.04 -0.98 -45.95
N THR A 338 27.77 -0.75 -44.85
CA THR A 338 29.13 -0.18 -44.94
C THR A 338 29.93 -0.51 -43.67
N THR A 339 31.13 -1.06 -43.87
CA THR A 339 32.24 -1.21 -42.91
C THR A 339 33.43 -0.41 -43.42
N ILE A 340 34.10 0.40 -42.58
CA ILE A 340 35.52 0.77 -42.73
C ILE A 340 36.22 0.88 -41.35
N ALA A 341 37.47 0.42 -41.36
CA ALA A 341 38.49 0.08 -40.37
C ALA A 341 39.11 1.16 -39.42
N MET A 342 39.46 0.68 -38.21
CA MET A 342 40.74 0.66 -37.42
C MET A 342 41.85 1.74 -37.55
N SER A 343 42.42 2.16 -36.40
CA SER A 343 43.87 2.05 -36.06
C SER A 343 44.21 2.46 -34.60
N ASP A 344 45.30 1.88 -34.09
CA ASP A 344 45.79 1.75 -32.69
C ASP A 344 46.48 2.99 -32.05
N ALA A 345 46.57 3.04 -30.71
CA ALA A 345 47.79 3.36 -29.94
C ALA A 345 47.64 3.19 -28.41
N ASP A 346 48.67 2.62 -27.79
CA ASP A 346 48.90 2.32 -26.36
C ASP A 346 48.95 3.53 -25.40
N GLY A 347 48.66 3.27 -24.11
CA GLY A 347 49.05 4.13 -23.00
C GLY A 347 48.34 3.80 -21.67
N ALA A 348 49.04 3.10 -20.77
CA ALA A 348 48.61 2.88 -19.39
C ALA A 348 48.83 4.15 -18.53
N GLU A 349 47.80 4.63 -17.82
CA GLU A 349 47.86 5.09 -16.42
C GLU A 349 46.51 5.64 -15.89
N SER A 350 46.35 5.49 -14.56
CA SER A 350 45.39 6.05 -13.59
C SER A 350 43.89 5.74 -13.68
N GLN A 351 43.50 4.82 -12.78
CA GLN A 351 42.20 4.77 -12.10
C GLN A 351 41.87 6.13 -11.44
N LEU A 352 40.57 6.41 -11.30
CA LEU A 352 39.96 7.63 -10.75
C LEU A 352 40.16 8.88 -11.60
N ASP A 353 39.31 9.07 -12.62
CA ASP A 353 38.77 10.40 -13.02
C ASP A 353 37.83 10.29 -14.23
N SER A 354 36.67 9.62 -14.07
CA SER A 354 35.53 9.81 -15.00
C SER A 354 34.12 9.56 -14.44
N ILE A 355 33.94 9.47 -13.12
CA ILE A 355 32.61 9.27 -12.50
C ILE A 355 31.78 10.58 -12.42
N LEU A 356 32.26 11.67 -13.03
CA LEU A 356 31.55 12.94 -13.08
C LEU A 356 31.43 13.43 -14.53
N TRP A 357 30.49 12.89 -15.32
CA TRP A 357 29.71 13.65 -16.32
C TRP A 357 28.62 12.82 -17.02
N LYS A 358 27.47 13.48 -17.27
CA LYS A 358 26.26 13.09 -18.05
C LYS A 358 25.12 12.38 -17.32
N ALA A 359 24.74 12.87 -16.15
CA ALA A 359 23.34 12.85 -15.73
C ALA A 359 22.56 13.96 -16.47
N SER A 360 22.42 13.81 -17.79
CA SER A 360 21.58 14.66 -18.66
C SER A 360 21.26 13.85 -19.92
N GLY A 361 20.58 12.73 -19.72
CA GLY A 361 20.07 11.85 -20.77
C GLY A 361 18.59 11.63 -20.51
N ASP A 362 17.78 12.23 -21.36
CA ASP A 362 16.33 12.24 -21.42
C ASP A 362 15.70 10.86 -21.07
N LEU A 363 15.01 10.78 -19.92
CA LEU A 363 14.31 9.57 -19.43
C LEU A 363 12.89 9.42 -20.03
N THR A 364 12.56 10.14 -21.10
CA THR A 364 11.19 10.28 -21.61
C THR A 364 10.69 9.12 -22.49
N GLY A 365 11.49 8.08 -22.69
CA GLY A 365 11.19 6.99 -23.64
C GLY A 365 10.81 5.64 -23.04
N ARG A 366 10.17 5.57 -21.86
CA ARG A 366 9.81 4.29 -21.21
C ARG A 366 8.30 4.10 -21.12
N SER A 367 7.80 2.89 -21.40
CA SER A 367 6.40 2.51 -21.17
C SER A 367 6.06 2.67 -19.68
N GLU A 368 5.25 3.69 -19.37
CA GLU A 368 4.74 3.95 -18.02
C GLU A 368 3.85 2.79 -17.55
N SER A 369 4.04 2.36 -16.30
CA SER A 369 3.25 1.30 -15.66
C SER A 369 2.24 1.93 -14.69
N TRP A 370 1.30 1.13 -14.18
CA TRP A 370 0.33 1.58 -13.17
C TRP A 370 0.97 2.27 -11.95
N ASP A 371 2.25 2.02 -11.68
CA ASP A 371 3.00 2.58 -10.55
C ASP A 371 3.27 4.11 -10.69
N ASP A 372 2.96 4.72 -11.85
CA ASP A 372 3.26 6.11 -12.24
C ASP A 372 2.14 7.12 -12.02
N PHE A 373 0.97 6.68 -11.57
CA PHE A 373 -0.20 7.55 -11.46
C PHE A 373 -0.55 7.87 -10.00
N PRO A 374 -1.27 8.99 -9.74
CA PRO A 374 -1.64 9.39 -8.38
C PRO A 374 -2.38 8.26 -7.66
N ASN A 375 -1.74 7.69 -6.64
CA ASN A 375 -2.37 6.71 -5.77
C ASN A 375 -3.05 7.49 -4.64
N GLY A 376 -4.27 7.97 -4.90
CA GLY A 376 -5.15 8.41 -3.83
C GLY A 376 -5.54 7.22 -2.94
N ARG A 377 -6.23 7.50 -1.82
CA ARG A 377 -6.84 6.44 -0.98
C ARG A 377 -7.72 5.48 -1.79
N TRP A 378 -8.43 6.05 -2.78
CA TRP A 378 -9.34 5.40 -3.69
C TRP A 378 -8.63 5.03 -5.00
N GLY A 379 -7.63 4.16 -4.94
CA GLY A 379 -7.04 3.61 -6.15
C GLY A 379 -8.03 2.68 -6.87
N ASP A 380 -7.78 2.39 -8.15
CA ASP A 380 -8.35 1.20 -8.77
C ASP A 380 -8.11 -0.03 -7.88
N ALA A 381 -9.10 -0.86 -7.54
CA ALA A 381 -8.85 -2.09 -6.79
C ALA A 381 -7.94 -3.07 -7.55
N ARG A 382 -7.75 -2.84 -8.86
CA ARG A 382 -6.75 -3.47 -9.74
C ARG A 382 -5.34 -2.85 -9.61
N SER A 383 -5.25 -1.65 -9.02
CA SER A 383 -3.99 -0.97 -8.73
C SER A 383 -3.22 -1.73 -7.66
N PRO A 384 -1.88 -1.82 -7.76
CA PRO A 384 -1.06 -2.59 -6.82
C PRO A 384 -0.79 -1.83 -5.52
N ALA A 385 -0.87 -0.50 -5.60
CA ALA A 385 -0.84 0.44 -4.48
C ALA A 385 -2.23 0.58 -3.81
N PHE A 386 -3.25 -0.11 -4.32
CA PHE A 386 -4.56 -0.11 -3.73
C PHE A 386 -4.51 -0.73 -2.34
N GLY A 387 -4.80 0.10 -1.33
CA GLY A 387 -4.62 -0.29 0.07
C GLY A 387 -3.16 -0.23 0.53
N ASP A 388 -2.36 0.73 0.01
CA ASP A 388 -1.06 1.19 0.57
C ASP A 388 -1.22 1.57 2.05
N LEU A 389 -1.29 0.54 2.87
CA LEU A 389 -1.46 0.52 4.31
C LEU A 389 -0.64 -0.67 4.80
N ASP A 390 0.66 -0.63 4.49
CA ASP A 390 1.84 -1.14 5.22
C ASP A 390 1.74 -2.47 6.02
N GLY A 391 0.70 -3.27 5.87
CA GLY A 391 0.34 -4.32 6.83
C GLY A 391 -0.12 -3.81 8.21
N TYR A 392 0.01 -2.52 8.53
CA TYR A 392 -0.24 -1.92 9.85
C TYR A 392 -1.56 -1.12 9.95
N GLY A 393 -2.47 -1.22 8.95
CA GLY A 393 -3.87 -0.76 8.99
C GLY A 393 -4.12 0.64 9.61
N ALA A 394 -5.35 0.89 10.07
CA ALA A 394 -5.72 2.14 10.76
C ALA A 394 -4.85 2.31 12.00
N SER A 395 -4.18 3.45 12.13
CA SER A 395 -3.61 3.92 13.38
C SER A 395 -3.54 5.44 13.36
N LEU A 396 -3.57 6.07 14.54
CA LEU A 396 -3.27 7.50 14.63
C LEU A 396 -1.83 7.75 14.23
N LYS A 397 -1.67 8.65 13.27
CA LYS A 397 -0.39 8.90 12.59
C LYS A 397 0.41 10.01 13.28
N VAL A 398 0.24 10.10 14.60
CA VAL A 398 0.78 11.14 15.48
C VAL A 398 1.09 10.53 16.84
N GLU A 399 2.20 10.95 17.46
CA GLU A 399 2.54 10.52 18.82
C GLU A 399 1.43 10.95 19.80
N PRO A 400 0.98 10.09 20.74
CA PRO A 400 -0.08 10.41 21.70
C PRO A 400 0.08 11.75 22.42
N ARG A 401 1.32 12.14 22.77
CA ARG A 401 1.59 13.44 23.43
C ARG A 401 1.27 14.62 22.51
N LEU A 402 1.80 14.60 21.29
CA LEU A 402 1.56 15.63 20.29
C LEU A 402 0.07 15.69 19.91
N ALA A 403 -0.59 14.54 19.82
CA ALA A 403 -2.02 14.44 19.57
C ALA A 403 -2.85 15.12 20.68
N LEU A 404 -2.50 14.89 21.95
CA LEU A 404 -3.18 15.50 23.10
C LEU A 404 -2.95 17.03 23.17
N GLU A 405 -1.77 17.51 22.79
CA GLU A 405 -1.49 18.94 22.71
C GLU A 405 -2.29 19.61 21.58
N MET A 406 -2.35 18.96 20.42
CA MET A 406 -2.98 19.47 19.21
C MET A 406 -4.52 19.40 19.27
N TRP A 407 -5.07 18.22 19.59
CA TRP A 407 -6.50 17.96 19.62
C TRP A 407 -7.16 18.27 20.96
N LYS A 408 -6.36 18.64 21.97
CA LYS A 408 -6.80 19.08 23.30
C LYS A 408 -7.69 18.02 23.93
N ARG A 409 -8.80 18.41 24.57
CA ARG A 409 -9.76 17.52 25.27
C ARG A 409 -11.17 17.91 24.87
N PRO A 410 -11.67 17.49 23.69
CA PRO A 410 -13.00 17.88 23.22
C PRO A 410 -14.07 17.33 24.15
N LYS A 411 -15.12 18.11 24.42
CA LYS A 411 -16.23 17.72 25.31
C LYS A 411 -17.61 17.90 24.68
N SER A 412 -17.66 18.49 23.50
CA SER A 412 -18.87 18.75 22.73
C SER A 412 -18.65 18.52 21.24
N LYS A 413 -19.74 18.36 20.48
CA LYS A 413 -19.71 18.32 19.01
C LYS A 413 -19.13 19.62 18.41
N GLU A 414 -19.27 20.74 19.10
CA GLU A 414 -18.69 22.03 18.69
C GLU A 414 -17.16 22.00 18.76
N ASP A 415 -16.59 21.37 19.80
CA ASP A 415 -15.13 21.23 19.91
C ASP A 415 -14.57 20.40 18.74
N ILE A 416 -15.27 19.32 18.36
CA ILE A 416 -14.90 18.50 17.20
C ILE A 416 -15.01 19.32 15.91
N THR A 417 -16.13 20.01 15.72
CA THR A 417 -16.34 20.90 14.56
C THR A 417 -15.23 21.93 14.42
N GLN A 418 -14.83 22.56 15.53
CA GLN A 418 -13.77 23.55 15.54
C GLN A 418 -12.42 22.95 15.15
N LEU A 419 -12.09 21.73 15.57
CA LEU A 419 -10.86 21.04 15.14
C LEU A 419 -10.83 20.82 13.62
N PHE A 420 -11.94 20.37 13.03
CA PHE A 420 -12.03 20.18 11.59
C PHE A 420 -11.91 21.50 10.83
N VAL A 421 -12.54 22.56 11.31
CA VAL A 421 -12.40 23.91 10.72
C VAL A 421 -10.97 24.42 10.85
N GLU A 422 -10.32 24.26 12.00
CA GLU A 422 -8.93 24.67 12.21
C GLU A 422 -7.96 23.92 11.28
N PHE A 423 -8.21 22.64 11.03
CA PHE A 423 -7.42 21.85 10.09
C PHE A 423 -7.54 22.36 8.66
N ILE A 424 -8.77 22.54 8.17
CA ILE A 424 -9.00 23.03 6.80
C ILE A 424 -8.42 24.44 6.60
N GLN A 425 -8.37 25.25 7.66
CA GLN A 425 -7.74 26.57 7.67
C GLN A 425 -6.21 26.54 7.82
N GLY A 426 -5.60 25.36 7.95
CA GLY A 426 -4.15 25.19 8.14
C GLY A 426 -3.64 25.64 9.51
N LYS A 427 -4.52 25.83 10.50
CA LYS A 427 -4.14 26.22 11.87
C LYS A 427 -3.59 25.05 12.68
N ILE A 428 -4.09 23.84 12.41
CA ILE A 428 -3.51 22.60 12.89
C ILE A 428 -3.05 21.76 11.70
N PRO A 429 -1.91 21.08 11.80
CA PRO A 429 -1.30 20.40 10.65
C PRO A 429 -1.95 19.06 10.33
N LEU A 430 -2.72 18.47 11.26
CA LEU A 430 -3.18 17.09 11.17
C LEU A 430 -4.56 16.89 11.83
N LEU A 431 -5.34 16.00 11.23
CA LEU A 431 -6.51 15.34 11.82
C LEU A 431 -6.25 13.84 11.91
N PRO A 432 -7.01 13.08 12.72
CA PRO A 432 -6.85 11.63 12.79
C PRO A 432 -6.88 10.93 11.43
N TRP A 433 -7.68 11.43 10.49
CA TRP A 433 -7.83 10.88 9.13
C TRP A 433 -6.89 11.49 8.09
N SER A 434 -6.11 12.51 8.43
CA SER A 434 -5.32 13.29 7.47
C SER A 434 -3.84 13.35 7.84
N GLU A 435 -2.98 12.95 6.89
CA GLU A 435 -1.53 12.76 7.08
C GLU A 435 -0.67 14.03 6.85
N GLY A 436 -1.29 15.20 6.77
CA GLY A 436 -0.57 16.45 6.59
C GLY A 436 -1.52 17.61 6.41
N SER A 437 -0.95 18.79 6.22
CA SER A 437 -1.73 19.99 5.89
C SER A 437 -2.52 19.77 4.60
N PRO A 438 -3.67 20.46 4.42
CA PRO A 438 -4.45 20.39 3.19
C PRO A 438 -3.60 20.56 1.94
N LEU A 439 -3.83 19.72 0.93
CA LEU A 439 -3.12 19.78 -0.35
C LEU A 439 -3.46 21.08 -1.10
N PRO A 440 -2.60 21.55 -2.03
CA PRO A 440 -2.87 22.76 -2.81
C PRO A 440 -4.25 22.77 -3.51
N GLU A 441 -4.73 21.62 -3.99
CA GLU A 441 -6.07 21.51 -4.59
C GLU A 441 -7.22 21.81 -3.60
N THR A 442 -7.00 21.60 -2.30
CA THR A 442 -8.00 21.88 -1.26
C THR A 442 -8.23 23.38 -1.08
N GLU A 443 -7.26 24.22 -1.45
CA GLU A 443 -7.37 25.68 -1.38
C GLU A 443 -8.56 26.19 -2.21
N ALA A 444 -8.81 25.59 -3.38
CA ALA A 444 -9.90 25.97 -4.28
C ALA A 444 -11.30 25.78 -3.67
N ILE A 445 -11.45 24.85 -2.72
CA ILE A 445 -12.73 24.47 -2.11
C ILE A 445 -12.77 24.72 -0.59
N GLN A 446 -11.75 25.38 -0.04
CA GLN A 446 -11.57 25.54 1.41
C GLN A 446 -12.79 26.18 2.10
N SER A 447 -13.34 27.25 1.53
CA SER A 447 -14.49 27.96 2.11
C SER A 447 -15.73 27.07 2.23
N ARG A 448 -15.93 26.18 1.26
CA ARG A 448 -17.06 25.24 1.21
C ARG A 448 -16.87 24.10 2.20
N LEU A 449 -15.65 23.58 2.32
CA LEU A 449 -15.29 22.60 3.35
C LEU A 449 -15.47 23.17 4.75
N VAL A 450 -15.07 24.43 4.99
CA VAL A 450 -15.33 25.09 6.28
C VAL A 450 -16.84 25.20 6.55
N ALA A 451 -17.65 25.51 5.54
CA ALA A 451 -19.10 25.53 5.68
C ALA A 451 -19.67 24.15 6.03
N CYS A 452 -19.27 23.08 5.32
CA CYS A 452 -19.65 21.70 5.64
C CYS A 452 -19.38 21.38 7.10
N ASN A 453 -18.13 21.60 7.55
CA ASN A 453 -17.72 21.28 8.92
C ASN A 453 -18.55 22.06 9.95
N ARG A 454 -18.82 23.36 9.72
CA ARG A 454 -19.68 24.19 10.59
C ARG A 454 -21.14 23.73 10.64
N HIS A 455 -21.61 23.03 9.62
CA HIS A 455 -22.92 22.38 9.61
C HIS A 455 -22.91 20.99 10.26
N GLY A 456 -21.83 20.58 10.92
CA GLY A 456 -21.70 19.25 11.51
C GLY A 456 -21.40 18.13 10.52
N LEU A 457 -21.15 18.49 9.25
CA LEU A 457 -20.75 17.55 8.18
C LEU A 457 -19.21 17.47 8.18
N TRP A 458 -18.66 16.57 8.99
CA TRP A 458 -17.22 16.53 9.25
C TRP A 458 -16.45 15.86 8.11
N THR A 459 -15.76 16.66 7.30
CA THR A 459 -15.11 16.22 6.05
C THR A 459 -13.76 15.56 6.32
N VAL A 460 -13.56 14.36 5.77
CA VAL A 460 -12.32 13.56 5.92
C VAL A 460 -11.65 13.23 4.58
N GLY A 461 -12.30 13.54 3.46
CA GLY A 461 -11.73 13.44 2.11
C GLY A 461 -12.49 14.34 1.15
N SER A 462 -11.79 14.94 0.19
CA SER A 462 -12.38 15.82 -0.80
C SER A 462 -11.49 15.98 -2.01
N GLN A 463 -12.09 16.23 -3.17
CA GLN A 463 -11.40 16.65 -4.39
C GLN A 463 -12.29 17.62 -5.17
N PRO A 464 -11.73 18.69 -5.77
CA PRO A 464 -12.50 19.60 -6.61
C PRO A 464 -12.90 18.94 -7.94
N ALA A 465 -13.84 19.57 -8.66
CA ALA A 465 -14.07 19.23 -10.07
C ALA A 465 -12.98 19.87 -10.94
N VAL A 466 -12.54 19.15 -11.97
CA VAL A 466 -11.56 19.64 -12.95
C VAL A 466 -12.02 19.26 -14.34
N ASP A 467 -12.18 20.26 -15.21
CA ASP A 467 -12.52 20.08 -16.61
C ASP A 467 -11.30 20.33 -17.52
N GLY A 468 -10.48 19.29 -17.70
CA GLY A 468 -9.44 19.28 -18.73
C GLY A 468 -8.32 20.28 -18.50
N LYS A 469 -7.82 20.42 -17.28
CA LYS A 469 -6.62 21.23 -16.99
C LYS A 469 -5.37 20.61 -17.64
N PRO A 470 -4.34 21.40 -17.99
CA PRO A 470 -3.09 20.84 -18.50
C PRO A 470 -2.48 19.82 -17.52
N SER A 471 -1.87 18.75 -18.00
CA SER A 471 -1.14 17.77 -17.16
C SER A 471 0.03 18.36 -16.38
N THR A 472 0.41 19.60 -16.68
CA THR A 472 1.48 20.37 -16.02
C THR A 472 0.93 21.43 -15.08
N ASP A 473 -0.39 21.45 -14.83
CA ASP A 473 -1.01 22.38 -13.88
C ASP A 473 -0.39 22.21 -12.48
N PRO A 474 0.01 23.30 -11.81
CA PRO A 474 0.74 23.23 -10.54
C PRO A 474 -0.10 22.76 -9.35
N GLN A 475 -1.44 22.74 -9.46
CA GLN A 475 -2.32 22.34 -8.36
C GLN A 475 -2.85 20.91 -8.54
N VAL A 476 -3.21 20.53 -9.77
CA VAL A 476 -3.88 19.25 -10.06
C VAL A 476 -3.24 18.45 -11.19
N GLY A 477 -2.18 18.96 -11.82
CA GLY A 477 -1.52 18.33 -12.96
C GLY A 477 -0.72 17.08 -12.57
N TRP A 478 -0.87 16.02 -13.37
CA TRP A 478 -0.09 14.79 -13.26
C TRP A 478 0.04 14.13 -14.65
N GLY A 479 0.97 13.18 -14.76
CA GLY A 479 1.22 12.41 -15.99
C GLY A 479 2.04 13.15 -17.06
N PRO A 480 2.16 12.57 -18.27
CA PRO A 480 2.98 13.12 -19.36
C PRO A 480 2.63 14.56 -19.76
N LYS A 481 3.65 15.34 -20.15
CA LYS A 481 3.46 16.69 -20.70
C LYS A 481 2.59 16.65 -21.96
N GLY A 482 1.77 17.69 -22.15
CA GLY A 482 0.88 17.83 -23.32
C GLY A 482 -0.45 17.08 -23.18
N GLY A 483 -0.70 16.42 -22.05
CA GLY A 483 -1.99 15.83 -21.73
C GLY A 483 -2.94 16.80 -21.02
N ARG A 484 -4.15 16.29 -20.71
CA ARG A 484 -5.17 16.97 -19.94
C ARG A 484 -5.70 16.06 -18.83
N VAL A 485 -5.91 16.61 -17.64
CA VAL A 485 -6.41 15.92 -16.47
C VAL A 485 -7.83 16.37 -16.15
N TYR A 486 -8.61 15.45 -15.59
CA TYR A 486 -10.02 15.65 -15.28
C TYR A 486 -10.33 15.04 -13.91
N GLN A 487 -11.26 15.65 -13.20
CA GLN A 487 -11.70 15.22 -11.88
C GLN A 487 -13.19 15.46 -11.71
N LYS A 488 -13.92 14.46 -11.19
CA LYS A 488 -15.24 14.67 -10.59
C LYS A 488 -15.05 15.22 -9.18
N ALA A 489 -15.93 16.12 -8.77
CA ALA A 489 -15.96 16.53 -7.37
C ALA A 489 -16.45 15.37 -6.51
N PHE A 490 -15.76 15.10 -5.42
CA PHE A 490 -16.26 14.19 -4.38
C PHE A 490 -16.03 14.74 -2.99
N LEU A 491 -16.86 14.29 -2.06
CA LEU A 491 -16.75 14.54 -0.63
C LEU A 491 -16.89 13.25 0.14
N GLU A 492 -16.10 13.14 1.19
CA GLU A 492 -16.19 12.08 2.17
C GLU A 492 -16.31 12.71 3.56
N LEU A 493 -17.35 12.34 4.29
CA LEU A 493 -17.75 13.04 5.50
C LEU A 493 -18.48 12.15 6.49
N PHE A 494 -18.36 12.47 7.77
CA PHE A 494 -19.18 11.89 8.83
C PHE A 494 -20.45 12.72 9.02
N VAL A 495 -21.61 12.05 9.06
CA VAL A 495 -22.92 12.66 9.33
C VAL A 495 -23.50 12.11 10.62
N GLY A 496 -24.06 13.01 11.43
CA GLY A 496 -24.69 12.63 12.68
C GLY A 496 -25.97 11.79 12.49
N PRO A 497 -26.33 10.98 13.50
CA PRO A 497 -27.50 10.11 13.45
C PRO A 497 -28.81 10.86 13.22
N ASP A 498 -28.92 12.12 13.67
CA ASP A 498 -30.15 12.91 13.52
C ASP A 498 -30.33 13.50 12.10
N GLU A 499 -29.26 13.53 11.31
CA GLU A 499 -29.21 14.21 10.00
C GLU A 499 -29.05 13.22 8.84
N VAL A 500 -28.50 12.02 9.09
CA VAL A 500 -28.15 11.06 8.02
C VAL A 500 -29.33 10.68 7.15
N ALA A 501 -30.51 10.46 7.73
CA ALA A 501 -31.69 10.09 6.95
C ALA A 501 -32.13 11.22 5.98
N ALA A 502 -32.10 12.48 6.45
CA ALA A 502 -32.42 13.63 5.62
C ALA A 502 -31.35 13.85 4.53
N MET A 503 -30.07 13.69 4.88
CA MET A 503 -28.97 13.77 3.92
C MET A 503 -29.08 12.71 2.82
N VAL A 504 -29.35 11.45 3.18
CA VAL A 504 -29.52 10.34 2.21
C VAL A 504 -30.71 10.58 1.27
N ASP A 505 -31.85 11.03 1.81
CA ASP A 505 -33.02 11.38 0.99
C ASP A 505 -32.68 12.53 0.01
N LYS A 506 -31.97 13.55 0.51
CA LYS A 506 -31.52 14.69 -0.29
C LYS A 506 -30.59 14.25 -1.42
N LEU A 507 -29.55 13.46 -1.12
CA LEU A 507 -28.59 12.95 -2.11
C LEU A 507 -29.26 12.12 -3.21
N ARG A 508 -30.35 11.41 -2.88
CA ARG A 508 -31.11 10.60 -3.83
C ARG A 508 -32.01 11.44 -4.76
N THR A 509 -32.51 12.58 -4.29
CA THR A 509 -33.60 13.31 -4.96
C THR A 509 -33.18 14.64 -5.56
N ALA A 510 -32.14 15.29 -5.02
CA ALA A 510 -31.78 16.65 -5.39
C ALA A 510 -31.17 16.76 -6.79
N SER A 511 -30.42 15.73 -7.25
CA SER A 511 -29.78 15.76 -8.56
C SER A 511 -29.55 14.35 -9.11
N PRO A 512 -29.82 14.11 -10.42
CA PRO A 512 -29.50 12.84 -11.07
C PRO A 512 -27.99 12.62 -11.25
N TRP A 513 -27.18 13.66 -11.05
CA TRP A 513 -25.73 13.58 -11.18
C TRP A 513 -25.04 13.07 -9.92
N ILE A 514 -25.78 12.84 -8.83
CA ILE A 514 -25.20 12.39 -7.56
C ILE A 514 -25.10 10.86 -7.52
N THR A 515 -23.93 10.39 -7.14
CA THR A 515 -23.69 9.02 -6.70
C THR A 515 -23.20 9.05 -5.26
N PHE A 516 -23.70 8.16 -4.40
CA PHE A 516 -23.22 8.12 -3.01
C PHE A 516 -23.17 6.71 -2.42
N PHE A 517 -22.30 6.55 -1.43
CA PHE A 517 -22.31 5.45 -0.47
C PHE A 517 -22.48 6.03 0.94
N ALA A 518 -23.32 5.40 1.76
CA ALA A 518 -23.50 5.73 3.17
C ALA A 518 -23.42 4.43 3.98
N ALA A 519 -22.59 4.38 5.02
CA ALA A 519 -22.49 3.20 5.85
C ALA A 519 -22.27 3.50 7.34
N SER A 520 -22.87 2.65 8.18
CA SER A 520 -22.65 2.61 9.63
C SER A 520 -21.48 1.70 9.96
N ARG A 521 -20.91 1.88 11.15
CA ARG A 521 -19.92 0.97 11.73
C ARG A 521 -20.41 -0.48 11.80
N ASP A 522 -21.70 -0.67 12.09
CA ASP A 522 -22.29 -1.99 12.36
C ASP A 522 -22.59 -2.82 11.10
N GLY A 523 -22.30 -2.28 9.92
CA GLY A 523 -22.47 -3.01 8.67
C GLY A 523 -23.60 -2.51 7.78
N ASP A 524 -24.40 -1.55 8.23
CA ASP A 524 -25.48 -1.01 7.41
C ASP A 524 -24.92 -0.21 6.26
N VAL A 525 -25.53 -0.36 5.09
CA VAL A 525 -25.11 0.31 3.86
C VAL A 525 -26.33 0.74 3.06
N VAL A 526 -26.34 2.00 2.65
CA VAL A 526 -27.29 2.60 1.72
C VAL A 526 -26.49 3.26 0.59
N THR A 527 -26.92 3.07 -0.65
CA THR A 527 -26.28 3.65 -1.83
C THR A 527 -27.37 4.04 -2.84
N ASN A 528 -27.00 4.61 -3.98
CA ASN A 528 -27.82 4.67 -5.19
C ASN A 528 -27.10 4.09 -6.42
N THR A 529 -25.98 3.38 -6.19
CA THR A 529 -25.19 2.70 -7.22
C THR A 529 -25.65 1.28 -7.51
N THR A 530 -26.68 0.76 -6.83
CA THR A 530 -27.18 -0.60 -7.05
C THR A 530 -28.56 -0.57 -7.68
N GLY A 531 -28.87 -1.53 -8.55
CA GLY A 531 -30.18 -1.64 -9.22
C GLY A 531 -31.36 -2.00 -8.30
N ASP A 532 -31.11 -2.24 -7.01
CA ASP A 532 -32.07 -2.74 -6.02
C ASP A 532 -32.77 -1.61 -5.24
N VAL A 533 -33.51 -0.77 -5.96
CA VAL A 533 -34.21 0.42 -5.41
C VAL A 533 -35.11 0.08 -4.21
N TYR A 534 -35.75 -1.09 -4.20
CA TYR A 534 -36.68 -1.50 -3.12
C TYR A 534 -35.97 -1.79 -1.79
N ILE A 535 -34.79 -2.44 -1.82
CA ILE A 535 -34.02 -2.76 -0.61
C ILE A 535 -33.50 -1.47 0.05
N GLU A 536 -33.14 -0.48 -0.77
CA GLU A 536 -32.66 0.82 -0.28
C GLU A 536 -33.78 1.62 0.40
N GLN A 537 -35.03 1.55 -0.10
CA GLN A 537 -36.17 2.22 0.52
C GLN A 537 -36.52 1.66 1.91
N GLU A 538 -36.44 0.34 2.09
CA GLU A 538 -36.65 -0.31 3.39
C GLU A 538 -35.60 0.15 4.41
N LYS A 539 -34.32 0.18 4.00
CA LYS A 539 -33.22 0.66 4.84
C LYS A 539 -33.33 2.14 5.20
N ILE A 540 -33.80 2.98 4.28
CA ILE A 540 -34.08 4.40 4.59
C ILE A 540 -35.23 4.52 5.59
N ALA A 541 -36.28 3.71 5.45
CA ALA A 541 -37.37 3.69 6.42
C ALA A 541 -36.88 3.22 7.81
N GLU A 542 -35.93 2.28 7.85
CA GLU A 542 -35.27 1.84 9.08
C GLU A 542 -34.39 2.93 9.69
N LEU A 543 -33.56 3.62 8.88
CA LEU A 543 -32.80 4.80 9.28
C LEU A 543 -33.70 5.85 9.94
N LYS A 544 -34.82 6.21 9.31
CA LYS A 544 -35.79 7.16 9.87
C LYS A 544 -36.36 6.73 11.21
N LYS A 545 -36.57 5.42 11.43
CA LYS A 545 -37.01 4.88 12.73
C LYS A 545 -35.92 4.99 13.79
N ILE A 546 -34.65 4.80 13.42
CA ILE A 546 -33.50 4.95 14.32
C ILE A 546 -33.34 6.41 14.72
N CYS A 547 -33.38 7.35 13.77
CA CYS A 547 -33.37 8.80 14.03
C CYS A 547 -34.57 9.27 14.88
N GLY A 548 -35.70 8.56 14.82
CA GLY A 548 -36.88 8.85 15.63
C GLY A 548 -36.70 8.46 17.11
N LYS A 549 -35.99 7.36 17.39
CA LYS A 549 -35.75 6.87 18.76
C LYS A 549 -34.78 7.75 19.56
N THR A 550 -33.86 8.47 18.91
CA THR A 550 -32.92 9.39 19.59
C THR A 550 -33.57 10.68 20.07
N LYS A 551 -34.71 11.09 19.48
CA LYS A 551 -35.43 12.30 19.87
C LYS A 551 -36.31 12.15 21.12
N ASP A 552 -36.61 10.93 21.56
CA ASP A 552 -37.59 10.68 22.64
C ASP A 552 -37.01 10.61 24.07
N ALA A 553 -35.78 11.07 24.30
CA ALA A 553 -35.19 11.19 25.64
C ALA A 553 -35.52 12.53 26.35
N ALA A 554 -36.81 12.89 26.44
CA ALA A 554 -37.33 13.87 27.40
C ALA A 554 -38.83 13.60 27.70
N PRO A 555 -39.33 13.81 28.93
CA PRO A 555 -40.63 13.26 29.31
C PRO A 555 -41.81 14.15 28.93
N SER A 556 -42.81 13.48 28.38
CA SER A 556 -44.26 13.61 28.67
C SER A 556 -45.18 14.41 27.72
N THR A 557 -46.14 13.63 27.20
CA THR A 557 -47.61 13.83 27.12
C THR A 557 -48.29 14.19 25.79
N ALA A 558 -49.15 13.23 25.41
CA ALA A 558 -50.47 13.33 24.76
C ALA A 558 -50.60 13.39 23.22
N HIS A 559 -51.15 12.29 22.70
CA HIS A 559 -52.04 12.06 21.53
C HIS A 559 -52.25 13.15 20.46
N ALA A 560 -52.15 12.77 19.17
CA ALA A 560 -53.30 12.61 18.27
C ALA A 560 -52.92 12.05 16.88
N GLU A 561 -53.97 11.66 16.15
CA GLU A 561 -54.15 10.75 15.01
C GLU A 561 -53.49 11.05 13.65
N SER A 562 -53.61 10.01 12.80
CA SER A 562 -53.14 9.76 11.44
C SER A 562 -53.42 10.82 10.36
N LYS A 563 -52.57 10.83 9.33
CA LYS A 563 -52.97 10.78 7.91
C LYS A 563 -51.79 10.30 7.05
N SER A 564 -52.02 9.25 6.25
CA SER A 564 -51.13 8.79 5.20
C SER A 564 -51.38 9.62 3.94
N GLU A 565 -50.41 10.40 3.50
CA GLU A 565 -50.38 11.00 2.16
C GLU A 565 -49.37 10.23 1.31
N GLU A 566 -49.87 9.56 0.27
CA GLU A 566 -49.08 8.97 -0.79
C GLU A 566 -48.40 10.08 -1.60
N THR A 567 -47.07 10.10 -1.63
CA THR A 567 -46.29 10.93 -2.55
C THR A 567 -46.39 10.38 -3.99
N PRO A 568 -46.51 11.24 -5.02
CA PRO A 568 -46.72 10.78 -6.39
C PRO A 568 -45.44 10.18 -6.97
N ILE A 569 -45.57 8.99 -7.55
CA ILE A 569 -44.54 8.33 -8.37
C ILE A 569 -44.39 9.14 -9.66
N CYS A 570 -43.20 9.72 -9.87
CA CYS A 570 -42.87 10.36 -11.14
C CYS A 570 -42.56 9.28 -12.19
N GLU A 571 -43.41 9.16 -13.20
CA GLU A 571 -43.20 8.30 -14.36
C GLU A 571 -42.11 8.87 -15.30
N THR A 572 -40.92 8.26 -15.25
CA THR A 572 -39.90 7.94 -16.29
C THR A 572 -39.61 8.89 -17.48
N PRO A 573 -38.33 8.97 -17.94
CA PRO A 573 -37.84 7.96 -18.88
C PRO A 573 -36.41 7.48 -18.56
N PHE A 574 -36.30 6.27 -18.01
CA PHE A 574 -35.24 5.35 -18.41
C PHE A 574 -35.92 4.02 -18.66
N THR A 575 -36.49 3.88 -19.86
CA THR A 575 -36.88 2.58 -20.39
C THR A 575 -35.64 1.72 -20.49
N LYS A 576 -35.64 0.64 -19.71
CA LYS A 576 -34.69 -0.48 -19.76
C LYS A 576 -34.43 -0.89 -21.21
N GLN A 577 -33.16 -0.97 -21.56
CA GLN A 577 -32.69 -1.90 -22.57
C GLN A 577 -31.36 -2.47 -22.05
N ASP A 578 -31.42 -3.73 -21.61
CA ASP A 578 -30.34 -4.69 -21.46
C ASP A 578 -28.92 -4.12 -21.24
N ASP A 579 -28.65 -3.63 -20.05
CA ASP A 579 -27.31 -3.66 -19.46
C ASP A 579 -27.44 -4.16 -18.02
N ALA A 580 -27.26 -5.46 -17.85
CA ALA A 580 -26.94 -6.04 -16.56
C ALA A 580 -25.50 -5.63 -16.17
N LEU A 581 -25.29 -4.37 -15.78
CA LEU A 581 -24.02 -3.87 -15.27
C LEU A 581 -24.26 -2.70 -14.30
N VAL A 582 -24.55 -2.95 -13.02
CA VAL A 582 -24.30 -1.95 -11.96
C VAL A 582 -23.73 -2.59 -10.70
N GLU A 583 -22.66 -3.37 -10.87
CA GLU A 583 -21.55 -3.41 -9.92
C GLU A 583 -20.34 -2.83 -10.68
N GLY A 584 -20.18 -1.50 -10.65
CA GLY A 584 -19.15 -0.81 -11.43
C GLY A 584 -18.43 0.25 -10.61
N ALA A 585 -17.11 0.28 -10.72
CA ALA A 585 -16.28 1.32 -10.13
C ALA A 585 -16.53 2.68 -10.81
N ASN A 586 -16.72 3.74 -10.04
CA ASN A 586 -16.92 5.09 -10.57
C ASN A 586 -15.57 5.80 -10.68
N ALA A 587 -15.06 6.01 -11.90
CA ALA A 587 -13.86 6.80 -12.12
C ALA A 587 -14.10 8.27 -11.74
N VAL A 588 -13.28 8.78 -10.82
CA VAL A 588 -13.36 10.16 -10.31
C VAL A 588 -12.17 11.02 -10.71
N THR A 589 -11.07 10.42 -11.13
CA THR A 589 -9.91 11.13 -11.69
C THR A 589 -9.44 10.39 -12.93
N TRP A 590 -9.21 11.11 -14.03
CA TRP A 590 -8.66 10.52 -15.25
C TRP A 590 -7.83 11.53 -16.05
N GLY A 591 -6.98 11.01 -16.92
CA GLY A 591 -6.10 11.79 -17.77
C GLY A 591 -6.12 11.29 -19.21
N VAL A 592 -6.05 12.22 -20.15
CA VAL A 592 -5.92 11.96 -21.58
C VAL A 592 -4.59 12.53 -22.04
N PHE A 593 -3.71 11.65 -22.51
CA PHE A 593 -2.33 12.01 -22.88
C PHE A 593 -2.04 11.67 -24.34
N PRO A 594 -1.18 12.44 -25.03
CA PRO A 594 -0.76 12.11 -26.39
C PRO A 594 -0.19 10.70 -26.47
N ASP A 595 -0.59 9.96 -27.50
CA ASP A 595 -0.11 8.60 -27.81
C ASP A 595 -0.27 7.56 -26.68
N LYS A 596 -1.25 7.77 -25.77
CA LYS A 596 -1.59 6.82 -24.70
C LYS A 596 -3.09 6.55 -24.63
N GLU A 597 -3.43 5.40 -24.07
CA GLU A 597 -4.81 5.12 -23.64
C GLU A 597 -5.21 6.05 -22.47
N ILE A 598 -6.51 6.17 -22.23
CA ILE A 598 -7.05 6.94 -21.11
C ILE A 598 -6.63 6.27 -19.81
N ILE A 599 -6.11 7.05 -18.87
CA ILE A 599 -5.67 6.55 -17.55
C ILE A 599 -6.64 7.04 -16.48
N GLN A 600 -7.11 6.13 -15.63
CA GLN A 600 -8.09 6.39 -14.57
C GLN A 600 -7.57 5.93 -13.20
N PRO A 601 -6.70 6.73 -12.54
CA PRO A 601 -5.98 6.26 -11.36
C PRO A 601 -6.85 6.20 -10.10
N THR A 602 -7.94 6.96 -10.06
CA THR A 602 -8.80 7.08 -8.89
C THR A 602 -10.22 6.65 -9.23
N VAL A 603 -10.71 5.62 -8.54
CA VAL A 603 -12.06 5.10 -8.70
C VAL A 603 -12.70 4.88 -7.34
N ILE A 604 -14.00 5.11 -7.24
CA ILE A 604 -14.77 4.86 -6.03
C ILE A 604 -15.72 3.71 -6.30
N GLU A 605 -15.59 2.65 -5.52
CA GLU A 605 -16.40 1.44 -5.62
C GLU A 605 -16.83 0.96 -4.23
N LYS A 606 -17.87 0.11 -4.19
CA LYS A 606 -18.47 -0.38 -2.94
C LYS A 606 -17.47 -1.13 -2.06
N VAL A 607 -16.71 -2.06 -2.63
CA VAL A 607 -15.79 -2.92 -1.86
C VAL A 607 -14.70 -2.07 -1.20
N SER A 608 -14.09 -1.18 -1.98
CA SER A 608 -13.16 -0.18 -1.47
C SER A 608 -13.81 0.64 -0.35
N PHE A 609 -15.02 1.15 -0.58
CA PHE A 609 -15.70 2.02 0.38
C PHE A 609 -15.91 1.35 1.75
N LEU A 610 -16.33 0.09 1.74
CA LEU A 610 -16.55 -0.68 2.97
C LEU A 610 -15.25 -1.03 3.70
N ALA A 611 -14.17 -1.35 2.96
CA ALA A 611 -12.87 -1.58 3.57
C ALA A 611 -12.32 -0.33 4.25
N TRP A 612 -12.50 0.84 3.63
CA TRP A 612 -12.14 2.12 4.23
C TRP A 612 -13.03 2.46 5.42
N ARG A 613 -14.34 2.25 5.33
CA ARG A 613 -15.29 2.52 6.43
C ARG A 613 -14.81 1.91 7.74
N ASP A 614 -14.41 0.64 7.71
CA ASP A 614 -13.93 -0.05 8.90
C ASP A 614 -12.71 0.65 9.50
N GLU A 615 -11.78 1.08 8.65
CA GLU A 615 -10.60 1.85 9.06
C GLU A 615 -10.97 3.24 9.61
N ALA A 616 -11.92 3.94 8.97
CA ALA A 616 -12.38 5.25 9.36
C ALA A 616 -12.95 5.26 10.79
N PHE A 617 -13.70 4.22 11.14
CA PHE A 617 -14.29 4.07 12.47
C PHE A 617 -13.27 3.55 13.50
N GLU A 618 -12.30 2.71 13.12
CA GLU A 618 -11.21 2.35 14.05
C GLU A 618 -10.33 3.56 14.39
N ILE A 619 -10.19 4.56 13.50
CA ILE A 619 -9.48 5.81 13.83
C ILE A 619 -10.20 6.61 14.93
N TRP A 620 -11.55 6.64 14.94
CA TRP A 620 -12.30 7.22 16.07
C TRP A 620 -11.98 6.49 17.37
N ARG A 621 -11.89 5.16 17.30
CA ARG A 621 -11.54 4.31 18.43
C ARG A 621 -10.13 4.63 18.93
N ASP A 622 -9.13 4.72 18.07
CA ASP A 622 -7.78 5.07 18.51
C ASP A 622 -7.74 6.47 19.13
N TRP A 623 -8.50 7.42 18.58
CA TRP A 623 -8.61 8.77 19.14
C TRP A 623 -9.20 8.80 20.55
N GLU A 624 -10.25 8.01 20.83
CA GLU A 624 -10.81 7.97 22.18
C GLU A 624 -9.82 7.39 23.22
N HIS A 625 -8.94 6.46 22.82
CA HIS A 625 -7.97 5.82 23.71
C HIS A 625 -6.85 6.76 24.17
N LEU A 626 -6.69 7.94 23.54
CA LEU A 626 -5.79 8.97 24.06
C LEU A 626 -6.26 9.54 25.40
N TYR A 627 -7.54 9.38 25.75
CA TYR A 627 -8.15 9.99 26.92
C TYR A 627 -8.44 8.96 28.02
N PRO A 628 -8.37 9.35 29.30
CA PRO A 628 -8.70 8.46 30.40
C PRO A 628 -10.12 7.89 30.25
N LYS A 629 -10.25 6.59 30.50
CA LYS A 629 -11.53 5.87 30.47
C LYS A 629 -12.58 6.57 31.34
N GLY A 630 -13.75 6.83 30.77
CA GLY A 630 -14.83 7.53 31.48
C GLY A 630 -14.63 9.05 31.63
N SER A 631 -13.67 9.65 30.93
CA SER A 631 -13.63 11.10 30.76
C SER A 631 -14.71 11.58 29.78
N ASP A 632 -15.06 12.87 29.84
CA ASP A 632 -16.02 13.48 28.89
C ASP A 632 -15.57 13.30 27.44
N SER A 633 -14.26 13.48 27.18
CA SER A 633 -13.68 13.34 25.84
C SER A 633 -13.75 11.91 25.32
N GLN A 634 -13.40 10.93 26.16
CA GLN A 634 -13.51 9.53 25.77
C GLN A 634 -14.96 9.16 25.46
N ARG A 635 -15.93 9.54 26.32
CA ARG A 635 -17.36 9.27 26.07
C ARG A 635 -17.88 9.92 24.80
N LEU A 636 -17.51 11.17 24.54
CA LEU A 636 -17.93 11.89 23.35
C LEU A 636 -17.44 11.19 22.08
N LEU A 637 -16.15 10.88 22.02
CA LEU A 637 -15.53 10.23 20.86
C LEU A 637 -16.06 8.81 20.67
N HIS A 638 -16.28 8.08 21.76
CA HIS A 638 -16.94 6.77 21.75
C HIS A 638 -18.32 6.86 21.08
N GLN A 639 -19.13 7.81 21.53
CA GLN A 639 -20.49 8.00 21.02
C GLN A 639 -20.47 8.39 19.54
N ILE A 640 -19.58 9.31 19.14
CA ILE A 640 -19.45 9.70 17.73
C ILE A 640 -19.05 8.50 16.86
N GLY A 641 -18.02 7.74 17.25
CA GLY A 641 -17.55 6.59 16.51
C GLY A 641 -18.56 5.43 16.43
N HIS A 642 -19.58 5.44 17.29
CA HIS A 642 -20.66 4.46 17.28
C HIS A 642 -21.88 4.93 16.47
N ASP A 643 -22.31 6.18 16.67
CA ASP A 643 -23.61 6.66 16.19
C ASP A 643 -23.56 7.33 14.80
N TYR A 644 -22.39 7.79 14.36
CA TYR A 644 -22.26 8.51 13.09
C TYR A 644 -22.17 7.57 11.89
N TRP A 645 -22.52 8.12 10.73
CA TRP A 645 -22.43 7.44 9.45
C TRP A 645 -21.31 8.04 8.61
N LEU A 646 -20.55 7.19 7.92
CA LEU A 646 -19.60 7.62 6.91
C LEU A 646 -20.30 7.70 5.57
N LEU A 647 -20.18 8.84 4.88
CA LEU A 647 -20.69 9.04 3.54
C LEU A 647 -19.55 9.34 2.57
N ASN A 648 -19.66 8.83 1.36
CA ASN A 648 -18.90 9.27 0.19
C ASN A 648 -19.90 9.72 -0.89
N VAL A 649 -19.74 10.93 -1.40
CA VAL A 649 -20.64 11.58 -2.36
C VAL A 649 -19.83 12.05 -3.56
N VAL A 650 -20.27 11.71 -4.77
CA VAL A 650 -19.65 12.09 -6.04
C VAL A 650 -20.67 12.84 -6.88
N HIS A 651 -20.27 13.98 -7.43
CA HIS A 651 -21.03 14.68 -8.48
C HIS A 651 -20.45 14.33 -9.86
N ASN A 652 -21.23 13.62 -10.67
CA ASN A 652 -20.76 13.02 -11.92
C ASN A 652 -20.59 14.03 -13.07
N ASP A 653 -21.27 15.17 -13.03
CA ASP A 653 -21.02 16.26 -13.96
C ASP A 653 -19.81 17.06 -13.48
N PHE A 654 -18.63 16.68 -13.97
CA PHE A 654 -17.33 17.30 -13.67
C PHE A 654 -17.18 18.71 -14.23
N ARG A 655 -18.11 19.18 -15.07
CA ARG A 655 -18.11 20.56 -15.58
C ARG A 655 -18.78 21.53 -14.62
N ASN A 656 -19.61 21.01 -13.71
CA ASN A 656 -20.27 21.80 -12.68
C ASN A 656 -19.45 21.76 -11.39
N GLU A 657 -18.60 22.77 -11.20
CA GLU A 657 -17.77 22.92 -9.99
C GLU A 657 -18.58 23.11 -8.70
N ASP A 658 -19.82 23.59 -8.82
CA ASP A 658 -20.69 23.95 -7.71
C ASP A 658 -21.71 22.85 -7.35
N GLY A 659 -21.97 21.92 -8.27
CA GLY A 659 -23.09 20.98 -8.17
C GLY A 659 -23.09 20.09 -6.92
N ILE A 660 -21.92 19.62 -6.47
CA ILE A 660 -21.85 18.85 -5.21
C ILE A 660 -22.23 19.70 -4.00
N TRP A 661 -21.90 20.99 -4.02
CA TRP A 661 -22.08 21.91 -2.90
C TRP A 661 -23.52 22.41 -2.83
N GLU A 662 -24.14 22.66 -3.98
CA GLU A 662 -25.58 22.93 -4.08
C GLU A 662 -26.40 21.79 -3.46
N VAL A 663 -25.95 20.54 -3.60
CA VAL A 663 -26.64 19.39 -3.00
C VAL A 663 -26.24 19.17 -1.54
N VAL A 664 -24.99 19.37 -1.13
CA VAL A 664 -24.58 19.07 0.26
C VAL A 664 -24.93 20.20 1.23
N LEU A 665 -24.88 21.46 0.79
CA LEU A 665 -25.03 22.64 1.66
C LEU A 665 -26.39 23.35 1.57
N SER A 666 -27.29 22.98 0.65
CA SER A 666 -28.65 23.55 0.64
C SER A 666 -29.52 23.10 1.81
#